data_AF-A0AAV4A810-F1
#
_entry.id   AF-A0AAV4A810-F1
#
_cell.length_a   1.000
_cell.length_b   1.000
_cell.length_c   1.000
_cell.angle_alpha   90.00
_cell.angle_beta   90.00
_cell.angle_gamma   90.00
#
_symmetry.space_group_name_H-M   'P 1'
#
loop_
_entity.id
_entity.type
_entity.pdbx_description
1 polymer ?
#
loop_
_entity_poly.entity_id
_entity_poly.type
_entity_poly.pdbx_seq_one_letter_code
_entity_poly.pdbx_strand_id
1 'polypeptide(L)'
;MGLIHDWRITSLHSLCAVLMYIASLQQGGLSGGFEQKNRRRSEGVLAIHCTTNLPSPFLPVENKQLNFRTGQKSEEKVLLYQKSEEKVQLYQKCEERTLYQKSEDKVLLYQNCEERTLYQKSEEKVLLYQNFEERTLYQKSEEKVLLYQKSEEKVLQYQKSEGKVQLYQNCEERTLYQKSEEKVLLYQNCEERTLSQKSEEKVLLYQKSEEKVLQYQKSEEKVQLYQNSVHVRGQRLACGNGDTQPSNRVNTTERLAEFRSQLNAITISQRPVLAFIVGSPDAHNSEYPTAYDERRGFISGFTGSAGTAVITTTKAAMWVDGRYHLEADEVLDCNWELMKQGIAGTPTMAEWLDSELGFGEQVGIDRTLVSNVAFLDLEDTLSEMPKQLALQAVTENRNPVDAVWALPNTPTRPAQPTQPINALDISFAGKTWQQKVADVRASLNDLNAASMVVSALDEVAWLFNLRGSDISYNPFFLAYAIVEQNAVSLYILDKSTRLTRQPSDPDSTVTLAEHLNINGTTESCAGMIGECVQVKDYSQAITDVATVANSGTVFVTYDTNYAIYVSAAKKKKKKKKKKKKKKNNNNNNNNNNNNSNKNNDNNNNNNSNISNKNNDNNNNNNNDNNNNNNNNNNSNNNNNNNNNNHSNNKEIEGFPNFVFPQNDRKVGKSPIALAKSKKNSVERAGMQRAYNRDSAALVKFLAFLENEIEAGRTWTEVSAGAELDKRRNALQYSRGLSFETISGYGSNGAIIHYRPLPVTDKTIGTDSLYLLDSGGQYLDGTTDVTRTMHYGTPTANQKEAYTRVLISSINLAMLKWPEGIYGRQIDALARYALWEAGLVYRHGTGHGIGAYLSVHEGPGRISLAHSVNPKDEYLQEYQYFSDGEQFYQFKAITFVPFEPKLIDFSYMNSKQVNWLNDYNLQVRQEILPLLAGDQAAIDWLNARTEPISSDVTCGRGAGVFASGLVVALFAVTSSLLKMATK
;
A
#
# COMPACT_ATOMS: atom_id res chain seq x y z
N MET A 1 9.10 -46.77 -43.41
CA MET A 1 8.33 -46.67 -44.67
C MET A 1 7.02 -45.98 -44.28
N GLY A 2 6.66 -44.76 -44.69
CA GLY A 2 6.93 -43.99 -45.91
C GLY A 2 5.67 -44.05 -46.78
N LEU A 3 5.08 -43.00 -47.36
CA LEU A 3 5.39 -41.57 -47.57
C LEU A 3 4.16 -40.96 -48.28
N ILE A 4 3.89 -39.63 -48.14
CA ILE A 4 3.12 -38.79 -49.11
C ILE A 4 1.60 -39.17 -49.24
N HIS A 5 0.60 -38.39 -49.69
CA HIS A 5 0.33 -36.99 -50.13
C HIS A 5 -0.92 -36.50 -49.31
N ASP A 6 -1.52 -35.30 -49.37
CA ASP A 6 -1.32 -34.03 -50.11
C ASP A 6 -1.78 -32.83 -49.24
N TRP A 7 -1.63 -31.60 -49.74
CA TRP A 7 -2.19 -30.35 -49.20
C TRP A 7 -2.72 -29.48 -50.35
N ARG A 8 -3.83 -28.74 -50.17
CA ARG A 8 -4.14 -27.55 -50.99
C ARG A 8 -4.66 -26.38 -50.16
N ILE A 9 -4.07 -25.21 -50.43
CA ILE A 9 -4.39 -23.90 -49.85
C ILE A 9 -5.01 -23.02 -50.93
N THR A 10 -6.09 -22.30 -50.57
CA THR A 10 -6.43 -20.94 -51.05
C THR A 10 -7.29 -20.30 -49.95
N SER A 11 -7.16 -19.03 -49.56
CA SER A 11 -6.65 -17.86 -50.28
C SER A 11 -5.90 -16.84 -49.40
N LEU A 12 -4.91 -16.16 -49.99
CA LEU A 12 -4.21 -14.98 -49.42
C LEU A 12 -5.05 -13.69 -49.46
N HIS A 13 -4.63 -12.71 -48.64
CA HIS A 13 -4.42 -11.26 -48.89
C HIS A 13 -4.80 -10.45 -47.62
N SER A 14 -3.94 -9.63 -47.00
CA SER A 14 -2.52 -9.35 -47.25
C SER A 14 -1.78 -9.00 -45.96
N LEU A 15 -0.66 -9.67 -45.71
CA LEU A 15 0.29 -9.34 -44.65
C LEU A 15 1.56 -8.75 -45.28
N CYS A 16 1.70 -7.42 -45.30
CA CYS A 16 2.80 -6.72 -45.95
C CYS A 16 3.45 -5.70 -45.01
N ALA A 17 4.40 -6.11 -44.16
CA ALA A 17 5.35 -5.21 -43.46
C ALA A 17 6.52 -5.88 -42.69
N VAL A 18 6.83 -7.18 -42.84
CA VAL A 18 7.83 -7.87 -41.96
C VAL A 18 8.99 -8.56 -42.71
N LEU A 19 9.08 -8.44 -44.03
CA LEU A 19 10.16 -9.04 -44.84
C LEU A 19 10.84 -8.04 -45.79
N MET A 20 11.44 -6.99 -45.21
CA MET A 20 12.45 -6.14 -45.87
C MET A 20 13.58 -5.74 -44.91
N TYR A 21 14.17 -6.73 -44.25
CA TYR A 21 15.50 -6.58 -43.64
C TYR A 21 16.24 -7.91 -43.74
N ILE A 22 17.54 -7.86 -44.09
CA ILE A 22 18.41 -9.00 -44.43
C ILE A 22 18.12 -9.65 -45.81
N ALA A 23 18.65 -9.04 -46.89
CA ALA A 23 19.38 -9.75 -47.97
C ALA A 23 19.78 -8.79 -49.12
N SER A 24 20.82 -7.97 -48.94
CA SER A 24 21.53 -7.39 -50.09
C SER A 24 23.02 -7.15 -49.79
N LEU A 25 23.86 -7.78 -50.62
CA LEU A 25 25.28 -7.48 -50.86
C LEU A 25 26.31 -7.87 -49.77
N GLN A 26 26.76 -9.12 -49.86
CA GLN A 26 28.19 -9.43 -49.72
C GLN A 26 28.90 -9.11 -51.05
N GLN A 27 30.05 -8.42 -51.01
CA GLN A 27 31.34 -8.82 -51.60
C GLN A 27 32.31 -7.63 -51.70
N GLY A 28 33.61 -7.90 -51.50
CA GLY A 28 34.70 -6.93 -51.61
C GLY A 28 35.57 -6.87 -50.34
N GLY A 29 36.78 -7.41 -50.39
CA GLY A 29 37.70 -7.47 -49.25
C GLY A 29 39.09 -6.89 -49.53
N LEU A 30 40.03 -7.23 -48.63
CA LEU A 30 41.49 -7.02 -48.65
C LEU A 30 42.08 -5.76 -47.97
N SER A 31 42.84 -6.05 -46.89
CA SER A 31 44.18 -5.54 -46.53
C SER A 31 44.47 -4.05 -46.28
N GLY A 32 45.20 -3.78 -45.18
CA GLY A 32 46.22 -2.70 -45.12
C GLY A 32 46.23 -1.88 -43.83
N GLY A 33 47.35 -1.85 -43.11
CA GLY A 33 47.53 -1.16 -41.82
C GLY A 33 47.94 0.32 -41.91
N PHE A 34 48.70 0.80 -40.90
CA PHE A 34 49.20 2.18 -40.68
C PHE A 34 48.12 3.22 -40.26
N GLU A 35 48.37 4.27 -39.46
CA GLU A 35 49.40 4.52 -38.43
C GLU A 35 48.95 5.66 -37.47
N GLN A 36 49.47 5.67 -36.25
CA GLN A 36 49.92 6.83 -35.43
C GLN A 36 49.25 8.25 -35.44
N LYS A 37 49.17 8.80 -34.20
CA LYS A 37 49.69 10.13 -33.72
C LYS A 37 48.76 11.37 -33.54
N ASN A 38 48.58 11.69 -32.24
CA ASN A 38 49.06 12.90 -31.53
C ASN A 38 48.45 14.33 -31.72
N ARG A 39 47.86 14.82 -30.60
CA ARG A 39 48.29 15.97 -29.75
C ARG A 39 47.87 17.45 -30.02
N ARG A 40 47.74 18.14 -28.87
CA ARG A 40 47.77 19.60 -28.53
C ARG A 40 46.42 20.35 -28.71
N ARG A 41 45.89 21.07 -27.71
CA ARG A 41 46.37 22.14 -26.76
C ARG A 41 46.55 23.53 -27.40
N SER A 42 45.73 24.49 -26.96
CA SER A 42 46.15 25.84 -26.56
C SER A 42 45.04 26.55 -25.75
N GLU A 43 45.44 27.40 -24.81
CA GLU A 43 44.58 28.17 -23.89
C GLU A 43 44.27 29.57 -24.46
N GLY A 44 43.37 30.31 -23.80
CA GLY A 44 43.14 31.74 -24.08
C GLY A 44 42.13 32.40 -23.14
N VAL A 45 42.61 33.06 -22.09
CA VAL A 45 41.82 33.88 -21.16
C VAL A 45 42.07 35.36 -21.46
N LEU A 46 41.02 36.19 -21.45
CA LEU A 46 41.16 37.62 -21.12
C LEU A 46 39.89 38.14 -20.46
N ALA A 47 40.05 38.98 -19.43
CA ALA A 47 38.96 39.65 -18.72
C ALA A 47 39.15 41.16 -18.76
N ILE A 48 38.06 41.92 -18.87
CA ILE A 48 38.05 43.39 -18.69
C ILE A 48 36.85 43.76 -17.82
N HIS A 49 37.09 44.53 -16.77
CA HIS A 49 36.08 45.21 -15.95
C HIS A 49 35.72 46.57 -16.54
N CYS A 50 34.47 47.02 -16.37
CA CYS A 50 34.18 48.42 -16.01
C CYS A 50 32.77 48.58 -15.41
N THR A 51 32.61 49.63 -14.61
CA THR A 51 31.51 49.89 -13.65
C THR A 51 30.54 50.97 -14.14
N THR A 52 29.31 51.01 -13.56
CA THR A 52 28.68 52.16 -12.81
C THR A 52 27.15 52.26 -12.94
N ASN A 53 26.43 52.39 -11.81
CA ASN A 53 25.37 53.38 -11.44
C ASN A 53 24.36 53.87 -12.52
N LEU A 54 23.03 53.97 -12.36
CA LEU A 54 22.04 54.30 -11.28
C LEU A 54 20.60 54.07 -11.87
N PRO A 55 19.45 54.50 -11.30
CA PRO A 55 18.93 54.50 -9.91
C PRO A 55 17.57 53.73 -9.77
N SER A 56 16.99 53.67 -8.57
CA SER A 56 15.58 53.26 -8.33
C SER A 56 14.63 54.47 -8.39
N PRO A 57 13.40 54.32 -8.95
CA PRO A 57 12.22 54.50 -8.10
C PRO A 57 11.00 53.59 -8.40
N PHE A 58 10.28 53.21 -7.34
CA PHE A 58 8.84 52.92 -7.22
C PHE A 58 8.04 52.21 -8.35
N LEU A 59 7.64 50.94 -8.11
CA LEU A 59 6.24 50.41 -8.02
C LEU A 59 6.24 48.86 -8.20
N PRO A 60 5.24 48.12 -7.67
CA PRO A 60 5.21 46.66 -7.75
C PRO A 60 4.53 46.18 -9.04
N VAL A 61 5.31 45.57 -9.94
CA VAL A 61 4.82 44.85 -11.13
C VAL A 61 5.56 43.52 -11.24
N GLU A 62 4.85 42.41 -11.49
CA GLU A 62 5.45 41.09 -11.71
C GLU A 62 6.28 41.02 -13.00
N ASN A 63 7.55 41.41 -12.94
CA ASN A 63 8.51 41.18 -14.01
C ASN A 63 8.89 39.69 -14.07
N LYS A 64 8.16 38.90 -14.87
CA LYS A 64 8.45 37.48 -15.09
C LYS A 64 9.46 37.31 -16.24
N GLN A 65 10.63 36.74 -15.94
CA GLN A 65 11.57 36.28 -16.96
C GLN A 65 11.09 34.95 -17.57
N LEU A 66 11.12 34.85 -18.90
CA LEU A 66 10.77 33.63 -19.63
C LEU A 66 12.04 32.99 -20.22
N ASN A 67 12.56 31.97 -19.55
CA ASN A 67 13.74 31.23 -19.99
C ASN A 67 13.34 30.01 -20.82
N PHE A 68 13.53 30.07 -22.15
CA PHE A 68 13.31 28.94 -23.04
C PHE A 68 14.56 28.05 -23.14
N ARG A 69 14.51 26.84 -22.57
CA ARG A 69 15.49 25.79 -22.86
C ARG A 69 15.10 25.05 -24.16
N THR A 70 15.66 25.47 -25.28
CA THR A 70 15.74 24.62 -26.48
C THR A 70 17.03 23.81 -26.45
N GLY A 71 16.93 22.51 -26.74
CA GLY A 71 18.04 21.58 -26.60
C GLY A 71 19.04 21.63 -27.75
N GLN A 72 19.87 22.67 -27.85
CA GLN A 72 21.26 22.64 -28.36
C GLN A 72 21.93 24.04 -28.34
N LYS A 73 23.11 24.13 -27.69
CA LYS A 73 24.12 25.21 -27.73
C LYS A 73 23.67 26.68 -27.96
N SER A 74 23.43 27.37 -26.83
CA SER A 74 23.86 28.75 -26.50
C SER A 74 23.59 29.92 -27.49
N GLU A 75 22.52 30.67 -27.21
CA GLU A 75 22.58 32.12 -26.93
C GLU A 75 21.35 32.51 -26.09
N GLU A 76 21.51 32.85 -24.81
CA GLU A 76 20.38 33.24 -23.94
C GLU A 76 19.95 34.69 -24.25
N LYS A 77 18.90 34.84 -25.07
CA LYS A 77 18.22 36.12 -25.28
C LYS A 77 17.09 36.30 -24.26
N VAL A 78 17.42 36.97 -23.15
CA VAL A 78 16.42 37.41 -22.16
C VAL A 78 15.53 38.48 -22.78
N LEU A 79 14.22 38.23 -22.82
CA LEU A 79 13.20 39.19 -23.22
C LEU A 79 12.37 39.58 -22.00
N LEU A 80 12.26 40.88 -21.74
CA LEU A 80 11.35 41.45 -20.76
C LEU A 80 9.99 41.66 -21.42
N TYR A 81 8.92 41.29 -20.74
CA TYR A 81 7.55 41.46 -21.23
C TYR A 81 6.61 41.78 -20.07
N GLN A 82 5.54 42.50 -20.37
CA GLN A 82 4.44 42.75 -19.46
C GLN A 82 3.15 42.17 -20.04
N LYS A 83 2.35 41.52 -19.21
CA LYS A 83 1.07 40.90 -19.58
C LYS A 83 -0.03 41.38 -18.65
N SER A 84 -1.15 41.81 -19.21
CA SER A 84 -2.43 41.94 -18.51
C SER A 84 -3.43 40.91 -19.07
N GLU A 85 -4.69 40.96 -18.62
CA GLU A 85 -5.77 40.14 -19.17
C GLU A 85 -6.10 40.49 -20.63
N GLU A 86 -5.84 41.74 -21.04
CA GLU A 86 -6.25 42.31 -22.34
C GLU A 86 -5.09 42.49 -23.35
N LYS A 87 -3.84 42.65 -22.90
CA LYS A 87 -2.67 42.91 -23.77
C LYS A 87 -1.39 42.20 -23.33
N VAL A 88 -0.49 41.99 -24.30
CA VAL A 88 0.91 41.57 -24.07
C VAL A 88 1.85 42.53 -24.78
N GLN A 89 2.84 43.04 -24.03
CA GLN A 89 3.83 44.00 -24.49
C GLN A 89 5.24 43.46 -24.25
N LEU A 90 6.15 43.71 -25.19
CA LEU A 90 7.53 43.24 -25.18
C LEU A 90 8.50 44.44 -25.16
N TYR A 91 9.56 44.33 -24.37
CA TYR A 91 10.65 45.30 -24.31
C TYR A 91 11.92 44.72 -24.93
N GLN A 92 12.25 45.20 -26.14
CA GLN A 92 13.56 44.98 -26.76
C GLN A 92 14.38 46.28 -26.72
N LYS A 93 15.71 46.17 -26.94
CA LYS A 93 16.64 47.30 -26.84
C LYS A 93 16.16 48.48 -27.69
N CYS A 94 15.62 49.49 -27.00
CA CYS A 94 15.13 50.75 -27.54
C CYS A 94 13.96 50.65 -28.55
N GLU A 95 12.86 49.99 -28.17
CA GLU A 95 11.47 50.42 -28.45
C GLU A 95 10.44 49.51 -27.72
N GLU A 96 9.35 50.07 -27.20
CA GLU A 96 8.24 49.31 -26.59
C GLU A 96 7.26 48.83 -27.67
N ARG A 97 6.83 47.56 -27.61
CA ARG A 97 5.92 47.01 -28.63
C ARG A 97 4.83 46.11 -28.07
N THR A 98 3.58 46.46 -28.34
CA THR A 98 2.41 45.59 -28.17
C THR A 98 2.40 44.49 -29.25
N LEU A 99 2.10 43.25 -28.88
CA LEU A 99 2.04 42.12 -29.83
C LEU A 99 0.59 41.78 -30.23
N TYR A 100 -0.33 41.84 -29.28
CA TYR A 100 -1.76 41.71 -29.53
C TYR A 100 -2.55 42.50 -28.46
N GLN A 101 -3.79 42.86 -28.81
CA GLN A 101 -4.76 43.45 -27.91
C GLN A 101 -6.12 42.79 -28.12
N LYS A 102 -6.84 42.50 -27.03
CA LYS A 102 -8.13 41.84 -27.04
C LYS A 102 -9.17 42.68 -26.28
N SER A 103 -10.34 42.85 -26.87
CA SER A 103 -11.57 43.30 -26.23
C SER A 103 -12.58 42.13 -26.14
N GLU A 104 -13.79 42.37 -25.60
CA GLU A 104 -14.86 41.36 -25.58
C GLU A 104 -15.32 40.93 -26.99
N ASP A 105 -15.24 41.85 -27.95
CA ASP A 105 -15.78 41.74 -29.30
C ASP A 105 -14.71 41.55 -30.40
N LYS A 106 -13.44 41.88 -30.14
CA LYS A 106 -12.37 41.95 -31.17
C LYS A 106 -11.03 41.43 -30.66
N VAL A 107 -10.23 40.87 -31.58
CA VAL A 107 -8.80 40.57 -31.36
C VAL A 107 -7.95 41.23 -32.44
N LEU A 108 -7.00 42.07 -32.01
CA LEU A 108 -6.03 42.77 -32.83
C LEU A 108 -4.63 42.15 -32.65
N LEU A 109 -3.91 41.97 -33.74
CA LEU A 109 -2.53 41.49 -33.78
C LEU A 109 -1.63 42.56 -34.42
N TYR A 110 -0.47 42.84 -33.81
CA TYR A 110 0.45 43.89 -34.23
C TYR A 110 1.76 43.30 -34.78
N GLN A 111 1.73 42.89 -36.06
CA GLN A 111 2.89 42.34 -36.78
C GLN A 111 3.51 43.38 -37.71
N ASN A 112 4.85 43.40 -37.81
CA ASN A 112 5.65 44.39 -38.56
C ASN A 112 5.21 45.87 -38.45
N CYS A 113 4.73 46.28 -37.27
CA CYS A 113 4.20 47.63 -36.99
C CYS A 113 2.87 47.98 -37.71
N GLU A 114 2.18 46.99 -38.28
CA GLU A 114 0.82 47.10 -38.83
C GLU A 114 -0.20 46.47 -37.86
N GLU A 115 -1.37 47.10 -37.73
CA GLU A 115 -2.52 46.54 -37.00
C GLU A 115 -3.32 45.58 -37.90
N ARG A 116 -3.67 44.41 -37.39
CA ARG A 116 -4.53 43.47 -38.09
C ARG A 116 -5.60 42.86 -37.18
N THR A 117 -6.86 43.03 -37.53
CA THR A 117 -7.96 42.27 -36.91
C THR A 117 -7.81 40.80 -37.28
N LEU A 118 -7.84 39.91 -36.29
CA LEU A 118 -7.92 38.44 -36.50
C LEU A 118 -9.36 37.94 -36.44
N TYR A 119 -10.17 38.56 -35.57
CA TYR A 119 -11.49 38.08 -35.20
C TYR A 119 -12.35 39.26 -34.75
N GLN A 120 -13.63 39.24 -35.15
CA GLN A 120 -14.64 40.18 -34.65
C GLN A 120 -15.99 39.47 -34.45
N LYS A 121 -16.65 39.78 -33.34
CA LYS A 121 -17.93 39.19 -32.91
C LYS A 121 -18.96 40.29 -32.67
N SER A 122 -20.19 40.08 -33.11
CA SER A 122 -21.38 40.74 -32.57
C SER A 122 -22.35 39.71 -32.01
N GLU A 123 -23.50 40.14 -31.49
CA GLU A 123 -24.56 39.24 -31.02
C GLU A 123 -25.16 38.38 -32.16
N GLU A 124 -25.13 38.89 -33.39
CA GLU A 124 -25.75 38.28 -34.56
C GLU A 124 -24.78 37.55 -35.49
N LYS A 125 -23.49 37.92 -35.53
CA LYS A 125 -22.51 37.30 -36.44
C LYS A 125 -21.10 37.17 -35.86
N VAL A 126 -20.34 36.22 -36.40
CA VAL A 126 -18.92 36.01 -36.10
C VAL A 126 -18.12 36.06 -37.40
N LEU A 127 -17.15 36.97 -37.44
CA LEU A 127 -16.23 37.19 -38.56
C LEU A 127 -14.81 36.77 -38.17
N LEU A 128 -14.17 36.01 -39.05
CA LEU A 128 -12.77 35.63 -38.96
C LEU A 128 -12.01 36.25 -40.14
N TYR A 129 -10.87 36.86 -39.85
CA TYR A 129 -10.02 37.51 -40.85
C TYR A 129 -8.73 36.70 -41.00
N GLN A 130 -8.55 36.05 -42.14
CA GLN A 130 -7.37 35.23 -42.45
C GLN A 130 -6.86 35.57 -43.84
N ASN A 131 -5.53 35.73 -44.00
CA ASN A 131 -4.88 35.98 -45.29
C ASN A 131 -5.45 37.15 -46.12
N PHE A 132 -5.99 38.19 -45.46
CA PHE A 132 -6.67 39.36 -46.05
C PHE A 132 -8.09 39.12 -46.57
N GLU A 133 -8.65 37.93 -46.34
CA GLU A 133 -10.05 37.62 -46.63
C GLU A 133 -10.91 37.67 -45.35
N GLU A 134 -12.10 38.28 -45.45
CA GLU A 134 -13.14 38.23 -44.42
C GLU A 134 -14.00 36.98 -44.63
N ARG A 135 -14.25 36.23 -43.54
CA ARG A 135 -15.17 35.09 -43.59
C ARG A 135 -16.10 35.05 -42.39
N THR A 136 -17.40 35.08 -42.68
CA THR A 136 -18.46 34.75 -41.71
C THR A 136 -18.38 33.27 -41.35
N LEU A 137 -18.29 32.97 -40.05
CA LEU A 137 -18.36 31.59 -39.54
C LEU A 137 -19.79 31.19 -39.17
N TYR A 138 -20.57 32.16 -38.70
CA TYR A 138 -21.90 31.97 -38.13
C TYR A 138 -22.70 33.28 -38.24
N GLN A 139 -24.00 33.15 -38.52
CA GLN A 139 -24.96 34.25 -38.49
C GLN A 139 -26.30 33.77 -37.88
N LYS A 140 -26.93 34.60 -37.06
CA LYS A 140 -28.15 34.30 -36.32
C LYS A 140 -29.26 35.33 -36.62
N SER A 141 -30.50 34.87 -36.69
CA SER A 141 -31.70 35.69 -36.46
C SER A 141 -32.61 35.03 -35.42
N GLU A 142 -33.75 35.62 -35.10
CA GLU A 142 -34.67 35.09 -34.10
C GLU A 142 -35.28 33.72 -34.48
N GLU A 143 -35.37 33.41 -35.78
CA GLU A 143 -36.04 32.21 -36.33
C GLU A 143 -35.08 31.18 -36.97
N LYS A 144 -33.84 31.58 -37.30
CA LYS A 144 -32.87 30.69 -37.96
C LYS A 144 -31.42 30.97 -37.61
N VAL A 145 -30.61 29.93 -37.73
CA VAL A 145 -29.16 29.95 -37.61
C VAL A 145 -28.54 29.50 -38.94
N LEU A 146 -27.57 30.28 -39.43
CA LEU A 146 -26.77 29.98 -40.61
C LEU A 146 -25.34 29.66 -40.18
N LEU A 147 -24.86 28.47 -40.54
CA LEU A 147 -23.51 27.98 -40.26
C LEU A 147 -22.76 27.80 -41.58
N TYR A 148 -21.58 28.43 -41.70
CA TYR A 148 -20.80 28.48 -42.94
C TYR A 148 -19.52 27.66 -42.82
N GLN A 149 -19.60 26.37 -43.15
CA GLN A 149 -18.48 25.43 -43.05
C GLN A 149 -17.85 25.20 -44.43
N LYS A 150 -16.78 25.96 -44.73
CA LYS A 150 -16.23 26.19 -46.07
C LYS A 150 -17.26 26.93 -46.96
N SER A 151 -17.42 26.53 -48.21
CA SER A 151 -18.28 27.15 -49.23
C SER A 151 -19.73 26.64 -49.23
N GLU A 152 -20.15 25.90 -48.20
CA GLU A 152 -21.52 25.39 -48.05
C GLU A 152 -22.23 26.09 -46.87
N GLU A 153 -23.42 26.60 -47.13
CA GLU A 153 -24.35 27.15 -46.14
C GLU A 153 -25.23 26.03 -45.57
N LYS A 154 -25.31 25.92 -44.24
CA LYS A 154 -26.31 25.08 -43.56
C LYS A 154 -27.29 25.94 -42.78
N VAL A 155 -28.57 25.83 -43.15
CA VAL A 155 -29.69 26.50 -42.50
C VAL A 155 -30.26 25.58 -41.40
N LEU A 156 -30.35 26.08 -40.18
CA LEU A 156 -31.11 25.49 -39.08
C LEU A 156 -32.29 26.41 -38.76
N GLN A 157 -33.51 25.97 -39.08
CA GLN A 157 -34.74 26.68 -38.72
C GLN A 157 -35.32 26.11 -37.42
N TYR A 158 -35.75 26.99 -36.52
CA TYR A 158 -36.49 26.59 -35.33
C TYR A 158 -37.67 27.53 -35.10
N GLN A 159 -38.74 27.00 -34.53
CA GLN A 159 -39.92 27.75 -34.10
C GLN A 159 -40.03 27.66 -32.58
N LYS A 160 -40.27 28.81 -31.95
CA LYS A 160 -40.43 28.94 -30.51
C LYS A 160 -41.82 29.50 -30.21
N SER A 161 -42.60 28.76 -29.44
CA SER A 161 -43.89 29.19 -28.89
C SER A 161 -43.84 29.13 -27.36
N GLU A 162 -44.86 29.63 -26.66
CA GLU A 162 -44.88 29.59 -25.20
C GLU A 162 -44.78 28.14 -24.70
N GLY A 163 -43.66 27.86 -24.03
CA GLY A 163 -43.35 26.54 -23.49
C GLY A 163 -42.82 25.49 -24.48
N LYS A 164 -42.73 25.74 -25.79
CA LYS A 164 -42.27 24.72 -26.76
C LYS A 164 -41.22 25.25 -27.73
N VAL A 165 -40.22 24.42 -28.05
CA VAL A 165 -39.24 24.68 -29.12
C VAL A 165 -39.20 23.51 -30.09
N GLN A 166 -39.45 23.79 -31.37
CA GLN A 166 -39.42 22.84 -32.48
C GLN A 166 -38.26 23.18 -33.42
N LEU A 167 -37.47 22.19 -33.81
CA LEU A 167 -36.39 22.28 -34.79
C LEU A 167 -36.84 21.60 -36.08
N TYR A 168 -36.60 22.25 -37.21
CA TYR A 168 -36.85 21.70 -38.55
C TYR A 168 -35.51 21.46 -39.24
N GLN A 169 -35.22 20.20 -39.55
CA GLN A 169 -33.98 19.82 -40.23
C GLN A 169 -34.28 18.72 -41.25
N ASN A 170 -33.86 18.93 -42.51
CA ASN A 170 -34.07 18.00 -43.63
C ASN A 170 -35.54 17.52 -43.78
N CYS A 171 -36.50 18.43 -43.58
CA CYS A 171 -37.95 18.17 -43.63
C CYS A 171 -38.52 17.24 -42.54
N GLU A 172 -37.75 16.90 -41.49
CA GLU A 172 -38.29 16.31 -40.26
C GLU A 172 -38.53 17.38 -39.18
N GLU A 173 -39.71 17.36 -38.56
CA GLU A 173 -40.02 18.15 -37.37
C GLU A 173 -39.58 17.40 -36.12
N ARG A 174 -38.81 18.06 -35.24
CA ARG A 174 -38.42 17.51 -33.94
C ARG A 174 -38.67 18.54 -32.83
N THR A 175 -39.57 18.22 -31.90
CA THR A 175 -39.68 19.00 -30.65
C THR A 175 -38.41 18.76 -29.84
N LEU A 176 -37.70 19.80 -29.45
CA LEU A 176 -36.50 19.69 -28.60
C LEU A 176 -36.86 19.69 -27.11
N TYR A 177 -37.85 20.50 -26.76
CA TYR A 177 -38.22 20.78 -25.38
C TYR A 177 -39.69 21.22 -25.26
N GLN A 178 -40.36 20.80 -24.19
CA GLN A 178 -41.72 21.18 -23.82
C GLN A 178 -41.85 21.48 -22.33
N LYS A 179 -42.54 22.57 -21.98
CA LYS A 179 -42.80 23.07 -20.63
C LYS A 179 -44.30 23.08 -20.34
N SER A 180 -44.68 22.61 -19.15
CA SER A 180 -45.94 22.96 -18.48
C SER A 180 -45.64 23.62 -17.13
N GLU A 181 -46.68 23.99 -16.37
CA GLU A 181 -46.51 24.52 -15.01
C GLU A 181 -45.93 23.49 -14.02
N GLU A 182 -46.13 22.20 -14.30
CA GLU A 182 -45.74 21.08 -13.44
C GLU A 182 -44.51 20.30 -13.93
N LYS A 183 -44.25 20.28 -15.25
CA LYS A 183 -43.22 19.41 -15.87
C LYS A 183 -42.41 20.10 -16.96
N VAL A 184 -41.18 19.61 -17.12
CA VAL A 184 -40.16 20.10 -18.05
C VAL A 184 -39.62 18.86 -18.79
N LEU A 185 -40.02 18.66 -20.06
CA LEU A 185 -39.69 17.50 -20.89
C LEU A 185 -38.68 17.86 -21.98
N LEU A 186 -37.54 17.20 -22.02
CA LEU A 186 -36.52 17.30 -23.07
C LEU A 186 -36.58 16.07 -23.96
N TYR A 187 -36.50 16.25 -25.27
CA TYR A 187 -36.48 15.16 -26.24
C TYR A 187 -35.11 15.13 -26.91
N GLN A 188 -34.37 14.03 -26.76
CA GLN A 188 -33.04 13.83 -27.34
C GLN A 188 -32.96 12.44 -27.98
N ASN A 189 -32.39 12.34 -29.19
CA ASN A 189 -32.23 11.07 -29.91
C ASN A 189 -33.51 10.20 -30.03
N CYS A 190 -34.68 10.85 -30.11
CA CYS A 190 -36.01 10.22 -30.12
C CYS A 190 -36.45 9.57 -28.79
N GLU A 191 -35.73 9.81 -27.68
CA GLU A 191 -36.12 9.45 -26.32
C GLU A 191 -36.70 10.66 -25.57
N GLU A 192 -37.78 10.45 -24.81
CA GLU A 192 -38.37 11.45 -23.91
C GLU A 192 -37.65 11.42 -22.55
N ARG A 193 -37.29 12.60 -22.03
CA ARG A 193 -36.67 12.74 -20.73
C ARG A 193 -37.24 13.92 -19.94
N THR A 194 -37.92 13.61 -18.84
CA THR A 194 -38.22 14.61 -17.80
C THR A 194 -36.93 15.19 -17.24
N LEU A 195 -36.81 16.52 -17.20
CA LEU A 195 -35.73 17.25 -16.53
C LEU A 195 -36.14 17.73 -15.14
N SER A 196 -37.41 18.13 -14.97
CA SER A 196 -37.98 18.44 -13.65
C SER A 196 -39.47 18.16 -13.55
N GLN A 197 -39.92 17.82 -12.36
CA GLN A 197 -41.34 17.69 -11.99
C GLN A 197 -41.59 18.38 -10.64
N LYS A 198 -42.71 19.10 -10.52
CA LYS A 198 -43.09 19.88 -9.34
C LYS A 198 -44.40 19.36 -8.74
N SER A 199 -44.49 19.35 -7.41
CA SER A 199 -45.72 19.21 -6.62
C SER A 199 -45.80 20.32 -5.56
N GLU A 200 -46.83 20.31 -4.72
CA GLU A 200 -46.99 21.31 -3.64
C GLU A 200 -45.89 21.22 -2.57
N GLU A 201 -45.35 20.02 -2.32
CA GLU A 201 -44.36 19.75 -1.26
C GLU A 201 -42.92 19.55 -1.78
N LYS A 202 -42.71 19.20 -3.06
CA LYS A 202 -41.41 18.72 -3.57
C LYS A 202 -41.13 19.18 -5.01
N VAL A 203 -39.85 19.33 -5.34
CA VAL A 203 -39.37 19.47 -6.73
C VAL A 203 -38.33 18.39 -7.01
N LEU A 204 -38.58 17.58 -8.03
CA LEU A 204 -37.68 16.54 -8.52
C LEU A 204 -36.90 17.08 -9.71
N LEU A 205 -35.57 16.88 -9.71
CA LEU A 205 -34.65 17.26 -10.79
C LEU A 205 -33.88 16.02 -11.26
N TYR A 206 -33.88 15.78 -12.57
CA TYR A 206 -33.38 14.54 -13.17
C TYR A 206 -32.12 14.79 -14.00
N GLN A 207 -30.95 14.52 -13.42
CA GLN A 207 -29.65 14.83 -14.04
C GLN A 207 -28.81 13.55 -14.25
N LYS A 208 -28.89 12.97 -15.45
CA LYS A 208 -28.19 11.73 -15.86
C LYS A 208 -28.36 10.56 -14.87
N SER A 209 -29.45 9.81 -15.02
CA SER A 209 -29.75 8.55 -14.30
C SER A 209 -29.77 8.58 -12.76
N GLU A 210 -29.46 9.70 -12.12
CA GLU A 210 -29.64 9.91 -10.68
C GLU A 210 -30.85 10.81 -10.40
N GLU A 211 -31.70 10.37 -9.46
CA GLU A 211 -32.77 11.18 -8.90
C GLU A 211 -32.22 12.10 -7.80
N LYS A 212 -32.50 13.41 -7.88
CA LYS A 212 -32.27 14.34 -6.77
C LYS A 212 -33.59 14.90 -6.27
N VAL A 213 -33.93 14.48 -5.05
CA VAL A 213 -35.03 15.03 -4.26
C VAL A 213 -34.56 16.33 -3.59
N LEU A 214 -35.24 17.44 -3.85
CA LEU A 214 -35.10 18.67 -3.06
C LEU A 214 -36.29 18.80 -2.11
N GLN A 215 -36.00 18.80 -0.80
CA GLN A 215 -36.96 19.14 0.24
C GLN A 215 -36.92 20.65 0.50
N TYR A 216 -38.08 21.27 0.71
CA TYR A 216 -38.15 22.65 1.20
C TYR A 216 -39.28 22.81 2.21
N GLN A 217 -39.15 23.80 3.09
CA GLN A 217 -40.21 24.25 3.99
C GLN A 217 -40.55 25.71 3.68
N LYS A 218 -41.83 26.04 3.60
CA LYS A 218 -42.33 27.39 3.26
C LYS A 218 -43.18 27.94 4.40
N SER A 219 -42.87 29.16 4.84
CA SER A 219 -43.76 30.02 5.62
C SER A 219 -44.13 31.26 4.79
N GLU A 220 -44.99 32.13 5.33
CA GLU A 220 -45.39 33.38 4.67
C GLU A 220 -44.23 34.36 4.44
N GLU A 221 -43.16 34.27 5.25
CA GLU A 221 -42.01 35.18 5.19
C GLU A 221 -40.70 34.52 4.69
N LYS A 222 -40.62 33.19 4.54
CA LYS A 222 -39.39 32.51 4.06
C LYS A 222 -39.65 31.15 3.40
N VAL A 223 -38.88 30.85 2.36
CA VAL A 223 -38.66 29.48 1.86
C VAL A 223 -37.28 29.01 2.30
N GLN A 224 -37.21 27.84 2.94
CA GLN A 224 -35.95 27.17 3.31
C GLN A 224 -35.76 25.93 2.44
N LEU A 225 -34.66 25.88 1.69
CA LEU A 225 -34.28 24.74 0.84
C LEU A 225 -33.30 23.83 1.58
N TYR A 226 -33.64 22.55 1.71
CA TYR A 226 -32.70 21.51 2.13
C TYR A 226 -32.02 20.96 0.89
N GLN A 227 -30.89 21.57 0.53
CA GLN A 227 -30.01 21.05 -0.50
C GLN A 227 -28.99 20.12 0.15
N ASN A 228 -28.95 18.85 -0.26
CA ASN A 228 -27.80 17.99 0.04
C ASN A 228 -26.56 18.71 -0.52
N SER A 229 -25.66 19.12 0.38
CA SER A 229 -24.75 20.23 0.12
C SER A 229 -23.82 19.93 -1.05
N VAL A 230 -23.71 20.90 -1.96
CA VAL A 230 -22.56 20.94 -2.88
C VAL A 230 -21.34 21.18 -2.00
N HIS A 231 -20.63 20.10 -1.67
CA HIS A 231 -19.36 20.18 -0.96
C HIS A 231 -18.42 21.13 -1.71
N VAL A 232 -18.15 22.29 -1.10
CA VAL A 232 -16.92 23.04 -1.42
C VAL A 232 -15.77 22.09 -1.12
N ARG A 233 -14.92 21.81 -2.12
CA ARG A 233 -13.80 20.87 -1.96
C ARG A 233 -12.94 21.31 -0.75
N GLY A 234 -12.94 20.51 0.31
CA GLY A 234 -12.19 20.78 1.54
C GLY A 234 -13.02 21.28 2.73
N GLN A 235 -14.27 21.72 2.55
CA GLN A 235 -15.15 21.97 3.70
C GLN A 235 -15.74 20.66 4.21
N ARG A 236 -15.47 20.39 5.49
CA ARG A 236 -16.07 19.29 6.25
C ARG A 236 -17.53 19.58 6.56
N LEU A 237 -18.35 18.54 6.64
CA LEU A 237 -19.76 18.66 6.99
C LEU A 237 -19.92 19.39 8.34
N ALA A 238 -20.86 20.34 8.42
CA ALA A 238 -21.24 21.03 9.64
C ALA A 238 -20.07 21.65 10.45
N CYS A 239 -19.07 22.22 9.77
CA CYS A 239 -17.97 22.99 10.38
C CYS A 239 -17.95 24.47 9.96
N GLY A 240 -19.03 24.98 9.38
CA GLY A 240 -19.23 26.41 9.14
C GLY A 240 -19.67 27.16 10.39
N ASN A 241 -19.54 28.50 10.36
CA ASN A 241 -20.01 29.36 11.46
C ASN A 241 -21.54 29.25 11.62
N GLY A 242 -21.97 28.67 12.73
CA GLY A 242 -23.39 28.47 13.06
C GLY A 242 -23.94 27.07 12.78
N ASP A 243 -23.13 26.15 12.24
CA ASP A 243 -23.56 24.77 12.01
C ASP A 243 -23.66 23.97 13.31
N THR A 244 -24.70 23.13 13.42
CA THR A 244 -24.81 22.15 14.51
C THR A 244 -24.04 20.89 14.12
N GLN A 245 -22.98 20.54 14.86
CA GLN A 245 -22.17 19.37 14.58
C GLN A 245 -22.96 18.06 14.80
N PRO A 246 -22.70 16.99 14.01
CA PRO A 246 -23.20 15.64 14.27
C PRO A 246 -22.92 15.18 15.71
N SER A 247 -23.93 14.58 16.35
CA SER A 247 -23.88 14.20 17.77
C SER A 247 -22.90 13.05 18.08
N ASN A 248 -22.44 12.33 17.05
CA ASN A 248 -21.43 11.28 17.12
C ASN A 248 -19.98 11.79 17.05
N ARG A 249 -19.73 13.09 16.86
CA ARG A 249 -18.37 13.64 16.87
C ARG A 249 -17.78 13.67 18.27
N VAL A 250 -16.54 13.22 18.39
CA VAL A 250 -15.82 13.25 19.66
C VAL A 250 -15.24 14.65 19.88
N ASN A 251 -15.70 15.36 20.91
CA ASN A 251 -15.11 16.63 21.30
C ASN A 251 -13.70 16.42 21.88
N THR A 252 -12.72 16.94 21.16
CA THR A 252 -11.28 16.81 21.41
C THR A 252 -10.65 18.13 21.87
N THR A 253 -11.44 19.20 22.04
CA THR A 253 -10.97 20.56 22.34
C THR A 253 -10.06 20.61 23.57
N GLU A 254 -10.47 20.03 24.70
CA GLU A 254 -9.64 19.95 25.92
C GLU A 254 -8.41 19.05 25.73
N ARG A 255 -8.57 17.92 25.03
CA ARG A 255 -7.46 16.97 24.78
C ARG A 255 -6.36 17.61 23.95
N LEU A 256 -6.73 18.39 22.92
CA LEU A 256 -5.80 19.13 22.07
C LEU A 256 -5.18 20.33 22.78
N ALA A 257 -5.91 21.01 23.66
CA ALA A 257 -5.36 22.09 24.48
C ALA A 257 -4.25 21.57 25.42
N GLU A 258 -4.52 20.47 26.15
CA GLU A 258 -3.49 19.86 26.99
C GLU A 258 -2.35 19.25 26.16
N PHE A 259 -2.65 18.60 25.04
CA PHE A 259 -1.61 18.06 24.15
C PHE A 259 -0.60 19.12 23.75
N ARG A 260 -1.07 20.34 23.42
CA ARG A 260 -0.20 21.48 23.08
C ARG A 260 0.61 21.98 24.28
N SER A 261 0.05 21.95 25.49
CA SER A 261 0.78 22.20 26.74
C SER A 261 1.95 21.21 26.91
N GLN A 262 1.66 19.91 26.77
CA GLN A 262 2.66 18.85 26.87
C GLN A 262 3.71 18.92 25.76
N LEU A 263 3.30 19.19 24.51
CA LEU A 263 4.20 19.37 23.37
C LEU A 263 5.21 20.51 23.60
N ASN A 264 4.75 21.66 24.10
CA ASN A 264 5.62 22.81 24.40
C ASN A 264 6.69 22.51 25.46
N ALA A 265 6.48 21.51 26.33
CA ALA A 265 7.49 21.03 27.29
C ALA A 265 8.55 20.09 26.66
N ILE A 266 8.34 19.63 25.41
CA ILE A 266 9.28 18.75 24.71
C ILE A 266 10.37 19.56 24.02
N THR A 267 11.52 19.66 24.68
CA THR A 267 12.77 20.13 24.07
C THR A 267 13.74 18.99 23.74
N ILE A 268 14.40 19.08 22.57
CA ILE A 268 15.43 18.15 22.11
C ILE A 268 16.59 18.97 21.53
N SER A 269 17.81 18.74 22.05
CA SER A 269 19.00 19.55 21.73
C SER A 269 18.78 21.06 21.94
N GLN A 270 18.11 21.41 23.05
CA GLN A 270 17.75 22.78 23.46
C GLN A 270 16.80 23.54 22.51
N ARG A 271 16.22 22.89 21.51
CA ARG A 271 15.17 23.44 20.65
C ARG A 271 13.81 22.83 21.03
N PRO A 272 12.69 23.55 20.86
CA PRO A 272 11.34 23.03 21.10
C PRO A 272 10.86 22.18 19.92
N VAL A 273 10.09 21.15 20.22
CA VAL A 273 9.31 20.38 19.23
C VAL A 273 7.98 21.11 19.02
N LEU A 274 7.64 21.42 17.75
CA LEU A 274 6.52 22.32 17.40
C LEU A 274 5.38 21.62 16.64
N ALA A 275 5.62 20.42 16.14
CA ALA A 275 4.59 19.49 15.69
C ALA A 275 4.92 18.08 16.19
N PHE A 276 3.90 17.23 16.35
CA PHE A 276 4.07 15.85 16.74
C PHE A 276 3.17 14.93 15.91
N ILE A 277 3.73 13.80 15.47
CA ILE A 277 3.08 12.81 14.61
C ILE A 277 2.58 11.64 15.47
N VAL A 278 1.28 11.33 15.37
CA VAL A 278 0.63 10.22 16.05
C VAL A 278 0.13 9.23 15.00
N GLY A 279 0.89 8.15 14.82
CA GLY A 279 0.55 7.06 13.92
C GLY A 279 -0.52 6.11 14.48
N SER A 280 -0.88 5.11 13.67
CA SER A 280 -1.68 3.94 14.08
C SER A 280 -0.87 2.78 14.70
N PRO A 281 0.41 2.53 14.31
CA PRO A 281 1.19 1.40 14.84
C PRO A 281 1.40 1.38 16.35
N ASP A 282 1.47 0.17 16.90
CA ASP A 282 2.04 -0.12 18.22
C ASP A 282 3.58 -0.27 18.13
N ALA A 283 4.21 -0.74 19.22
CA ALA A 283 5.65 -0.95 19.28
C ALA A 283 6.19 -2.08 18.35
N HIS A 284 5.28 -2.90 17.80
CA HIS A 284 5.59 -4.07 16.96
C HIS A 284 5.22 -3.86 15.49
N ASN A 285 4.67 -2.69 15.15
CA ASN A 285 4.09 -2.39 13.86
C ASN A 285 2.88 -3.31 13.50
N SER A 286 2.09 -3.68 14.51
CA SER A 286 0.84 -4.43 14.35
C SER A 286 -0.17 -3.63 13.52
N GLU A 287 -0.94 -4.33 12.67
CA GLU A 287 -2.03 -3.71 11.88
C GLU A 287 -3.17 -3.22 12.78
N TYR A 288 -3.52 -4.00 13.79
CA TYR A 288 -4.47 -3.65 14.83
C TYR A 288 -3.68 -3.35 16.11
N PRO A 289 -3.72 -2.12 16.66
CA PRO A 289 -3.08 -1.82 17.94
C PRO A 289 -3.86 -2.47 19.09
N THR A 290 -3.23 -2.60 20.26
CA THR A 290 -3.98 -2.86 21.50
C THR A 290 -4.83 -1.65 21.87
N ALA A 291 -5.90 -1.84 22.64
CA ALA A 291 -6.66 -0.74 23.23
C ALA A 291 -5.79 0.18 24.13
N TYR A 292 -4.68 -0.34 24.69
CA TYR A 292 -3.69 0.47 25.42
C TYR A 292 -2.89 1.40 24.47
N ASP A 293 -2.68 0.99 23.21
CA ASP A 293 -1.90 1.71 22.20
C ASP A 293 -2.74 2.54 21.21
N GLU A 294 -4.07 2.57 21.33
CA GLU A 294 -5.02 3.38 20.53
C GLU A 294 -4.90 4.92 20.71
N ARG A 295 -3.67 5.43 20.82
CA ARG A 295 -3.33 6.86 21.00
C ARG A 295 -4.02 7.77 19.99
N ARG A 296 -4.06 7.37 18.71
CA ARG A 296 -4.73 8.11 17.63
C ARG A 296 -6.25 8.17 17.84
N GLY A 297 -6.87 7.05 18.23
CA GLY A 297 -8.28 6.97 18.59
C GLY A 297 -8.62 7.81 19.82
N PHE A 298 -7.79 7.77 20.86
CA PHE A 298 -7.92 8.62 22.03
C PHE A 298 -7.81 10.12 21.71
N ILE A 299 -6.78 10.55 20.98
CA ILE A 299 -6.55 11.99 20.77
C ILE A 299 -7.54 12.64 19.79
N SER A 300 -8.08 11.87 18.84
CA SER A 300 -8.92 12.39 17.74
C SER A 300 -10.37 11.88 17.71
N GLY A 301 -10.66 10.74 18.34
CA GLY A 301 -11.94 10.03 18.20
C GLY A 301 -12.03 9.07 17.00
N PHE A 302 -11.08 9.11 16.06
CA PHE A 302 -11.11 8.26 14.87
C PHE A 302 -10.44 6.89 15.09
N THR A 303 -11.19 5.80 14.90
CA THR A 303 -10.78 4.42 15.27
C THR A 303 -10.52 3.48 14.09
N GLY A 304 -10.89 3.81 12.84
CA GLY A 304 -10.56 3.00 11.65
C GLY A 304 -9.07 2.60 11.53
N SER A 305 -8.75 1.43 10.94
CA SER A 305 -7.41 0.82 11.11
C SER A 305 -6.25 1.60 10.50
N ALA A 306 -6.50 2.51 9.55
CA ALA A 306 -5.45 3.32 8.93
C ALA A 306 -5.69 4.83 9.10
N GLY A 307 -4.69 5.52 9.66
CA GLY A 307 -4.62 6.98 9.67
C GLY A 307 -3.36 7.53 10.32
N THR A 308 -3.06 8.80 10.07
CA THR A 308 -1.95 9.53 10.70
C THR A 308 -2.42 10.90 11.14
N ALA A 309 -2.40 11.15 12.45
CA ALA A 309 -2.65 12.45 13.02
C ALA A 309 -1.35 13.25 13.11
N VAL A 310 -1.41 14.54 12.81
CA VAL A 310 -0.33 15.50 13.07
C VAL A 310 -0.92 16.68 13.82
N ILE A 311 -0.33 17.01 14.96
CA ILE A 311 -0.79 18.11 15.82
C ILE A 311 0.36 19.11 15.97
N THR A 312 0.11 20.37 15.62
CA THR A 312 1.04 21.48 15.87
C THR A 312 0.62 22.22 17.14
N THR A 313 1.41 23.21 17.55
CA THR A 313 1.06 24.15 18.62
C THR A 313 -0.26 24.91 18.37
N THR A 314 -0.78 24.94 17.15
CA THR A 314 -1.97 25.72 16.75
C THR A 314 -3.06 24.93 16.02
N LYS A 315 -2.72 23.86 15.30
CA LYS A 315 -3.63 23.09 14.43
C LYS A 315 -3.59 21.59 14.72
N ALA A 316 -4.52 20.84 14.12
CA ALA A 316 -4.52 19.39 14.10
C ALA A 316 -5.06 18.91 12.75
N ALA A 317 -4.39 17.92 12.14
CA ALA A 317 -4.75 17.37 10.83
C ALA A 317 -4.71 15.83 10.87
N MET A 318 -5.59 15.18 10.12
CA MET A 318 -5.72 13.72 10.05
C MET A 318 -5.65 13.26 8.60
N TRP A 319 -4.61 12.51 8.23
CA TRP A 319 -4.55 11.81 6.95
C TRP A 319 -5.21 10.44 7.05
N VAL A 320 -6.13 10.19 6.12
CA VAL A 320 -6.81 8.89 5.94
C VAL A 320 -6.94 8.58 4.45
N ASP A 321 -6.88 7.29 4.13
CA ASP A 321 -7.11 6.80 2.77
C ASP A 321 -8.60 6.65 2.44
N GLY A 322 -8.89 6.35 1.17
CA GLY A 322 -10.24 6.30 0.61
C GLY A 322 -11.23 5.38 1.33
N ARG A 323 -10.76 4.40 2.11
CA ARG A 323 -11.60 3.52 2.94
C ARG A 323 -12.29 4.28 4.07
N TYR A 324 -11.66 5.33 4.59
CA TYR A 324 -12.05 6.02 5.83
C TYR A 324 -12.48 7.49 5.62
N HIS A 325 -12.61 7.96 4.36
CA HIS A 325 -12.98 9.35 4.03
C HIS A 325 -14.35 9.80 4.57
N LEU A 326 -15.28 8.87 4.78
CA LEU A 326 -16.62 9.13 5.32
C LEU A 326 -16.61 9.05 6.85
N GLU A 327 -16.17 7.91 7.42
CA GLU A 327 -16.05 7.70 8.88
C GLU A 327 -15.28 8.84 9.56
N ALA A 328 -14.11 9.21 9.02
CA ALA A 328 -13.30 10.29 9.59
C ALA A 328 -14.01 11.65 9.56
N ASP A 329 -14.88 11.92 8.58
CA ASP A 329 -15.65 13.17 8.53
C ASP A 329 -16.83 13.15 9.52
N GLU A 330 -17.37 11.98 9.81
CA GLU A 330 -18.45 11.77 10.78
C GLU A 330 -17.97 11.82 12.23
N VAL A 331 -16.76 11.32 12.56
CA VAL A 331 -16.29 11.19 13.96
C VAL A 331 -15.38 12.30 14.47
N LEU A 332 -14.57 12.92 13.61
CA LEU A 332 -13.66 14.00 14.01
C LEU A 332 -14.45 15.29 14.28
N ASP A 333 -14.20 16.00 15.37
CA ASP A 333 -14.76 17.36 15.55
C ASP A 333 -14.11 18.40 14.62
N CYS A 334 -14.62 19.63 14.63
CA CYS A 334 -14.11 20.72 13.79
C CYS A 334 -12.75 21.31 14.21
N ASN A 335 -12.07 20.77 15.24
CA ASN A 335 -10.66 21.10 15.51
C ASN A 335 -9.68 20.43 14.52
N TRP A 336 -10.17 19.45 13.74
CA TRP A 336 -9.36 18.62 12.84
C TRP A 336 -9.56 18.95 11.35
N GLU A 337 -8.46 19.26 10.65
CA GLU A 337 -8.38 19.28 9.19
C GLU A 337 -8.33 17.85 8.64
N LEU A 338 -9.29 17.46 7.79
CA LEU A 338 -9.39 16.10 7.24
C LEU A 338 -8.70 15.99 5.88
N MET A 339 -7.59 15.25 5.83
CA MET A 339 -6.73 15.10 4.67
C MET A 339 -7.04 13.78 3.93
N LYS A 340 -7.94 13.88 2.95
CA LYS A 340 -8.47 12.76 2.16
C LYS A 340 -7.44 12.27 1.13
N GLN A 341 -6.55 11.34 1.50
CA GLN A 341 -5.48 10.83 0.64
C GLN A 341 -6.00 10.25 -0.68
N GLY A 342 -5.22 10.41 -1.75
CA GLY A 342 -5.59 9.98 -3.10
C GLY A 342 -6.61 10.89 -3.82
N ILE A 343 -7.08 11.96 -3.18
CA ILE A 343 -7.83 13.03 -3.83
C ILE A 343 -6.86 14.09 -4.37
N ALA A 344 -7.03 14.47 -5.64
CA ALA A 344 -6.19 15.47 -6.28
C ALA A 344 -6.31 16.83 -5.57
N GLY A 345 -5.17 17.38 -5.13
CA GLY A 345 -5.08 18.64 -4.40
C GLY A 345 -5.02 18.51 -2.87
N THR A 346 -5.14 17.30 -2.31
CA THR A 346 -4.82 17.07 -0.89
C THR A 346 -3.30 17.05 -0.69
N PRO A 347 -2.73 17.88 0.20
CA PRO A 347 -1.29 17.90 0.45
C PRO A 347 -0.85 16.60 1.14
N THR A 348 0.39 16.19 0.85
CA THR A 348 1.09 15.20 1.67
C THR A 348 1.35 15.73 3.08
N MET A 349 1.62 14.82 4.01
CA MET A 349 1.99 15.19 5.38
C MET A 349 3.23 16.10 5.43
N ALA A 350 4.20 15.86 4.55
CA ALA A 350 5.41 16.68 4.45
C ALA A 350 5.13 18.07 3.88
N GLU A 351 4.31 18.20 2.84
CA GLU A 351 3.89 19.50 2.28
C GLU A 351 3.08 20.34 3.30
N TRP A 352 2.21 19.72 4.08
CA TRP A 352 1.46 20.43 5.12
C TRP A 352 2.36 20.85 6.29
N LEU A 353 3.24 19.96 6.77
CA LEU A 353 4.25 20.31 7.79
C LEU A 353 5.16 21.44 7.31
N ASP A 354 5.63 21.38 6.07
CA ASP A 354 6.40 22.46 5.44
C ASP A 354 5.57 23.74 5.33
N SER A 355 4.27 23.70 5.05
CA SER A 355 3.46 24.92 5.04
C SER A 355 3.29 25.54 6.44
N GLU A 356 3.10 24.73 7.48
CA GLU A 356 2.74 25.19 8.84
C GLU A 356 3.94 25.60 9.72
N LEU A 357 5.13 25.04 9.51
CA LEU A 357 6.31 25.27 10.37
C LEU A 357 7.32 26.27 9.79
N GLY A 358 8.30 26.67 10.60
CA GLY A 358 9.45 27.50 10.22
C GLY A 358 10.67 26.70 9.75
N PHE A 359 11.68 27.40 9.22
CA PHE A 359 12.90 26.76 8.71
C PHE A 359 13.67 26.01 9.81
N GLY A 360 13.94 24.72 9.59
CA GLY A 360 14.70 23.87 10.50
C GLY A 360 13.97 23.48 11.78
N GLU A 361 12.67 23.79 11.90
CA GLU A 361 11.88 23.50 13.11
C GLU A 361 11.70 22.00 13.34
N GLN A 362 11.45 21.61 14.60
CA GLN A 362 11.46 20.21 15.01
C GLN A 362 10.07 19.59 15.00
N VAL A 363 9.97 18.44 14.32
CA VAL A 363 8.80 17.56 14.31
C VAL A 363 9.11 16.34 15.16
N GLY A 364 8.27 16.03 16.15
CA GLY A 364 8.43 14.88 17.03
C GLY A 364 7.67 13.66 16.53
N ILE A 365 8.24 12.49 16.74
CA ILE A 365 7.53 11.21 16.61
C ILE A 365 8.04 10.25 17.69
N ASP A 366 7.15 9.43 18.25
CA ASP A 366 7.53 8.40 19.21
C ASP A 366 8.36 7.32 18.49
N ARG A 367 9.63 7.18 18.89
CA ARG A 367 10.59 6.25 18.27
C ARG A 367 10.21 4.77 18.42
N THR A 368 9.29 4.45 19.33
CA THR A 368 8.80 3.07 19.51
C THR A 368 7.66 2.75 18.54
N LEU A 369 6.90 3.75 18.07
CA LEU A 369 5.67 3.60 17.29
C LEU A 369 5.87 3.87 15.78
N VAL A 370 7.11 3.73 15.30
CA VAL A 370 7.49 3.96 13.90
C VAL A 370 8.61 2.99 13.51
N SER A 371 8.46 2.33 12.35
CA SER A 371 9.50 1.44 11.83
C SER A 371 10.74 2.22 11.38
N ASN A 372 11.90 1.56 11.35
CA ASN A 372 13.15 2.24 11.00
C ASN A 372 13.17 2.77 9.57
N VAL A 373 12.58 2.05 8.61
CA VAL A 373 12.45 2.55 7.23
C VAL A 373 11.52 3.76 7.19
N ALA A 374 10.34 3.69 7.80
CA ALA A 374 9.39 4.81 7.80
C ALA A 374 9.93 6.06 8.51
N PHE A 375 10.74 5.90 9.56
CA PHE A 375 11.40 7.04 10.21
C PHE A 375 12.43 7.70 9.29
N LEU A 376 13.27 6.91 8.62
CA LEU A 376 14.36 7.42 7.79
C LEU A 376 13.84 8.03 6.49
N ASP A 377 12.89 7.37 5.82
CA ASP A 377 12.21 7.91 4.63
C ASP A 377 11.54 9.25 4.95
N LEU A 378 10.95 9.40 6.15
CA LEU A 378 10.34 10.64 6.60
C LEU A 378 11.37 11.70 7.02
N GLU A 379 12.49 11.31 7.65
CA GLU A 379 13.60 12.21 8.00
C GLU A 379 14.21 12.81 6.73
N ASP A 380 14.51 11.97 5.72
CA ASP A 380 15.00 12.39 4.41
C ASP A 380 13.96 13.30 3.73
N THR A 381 12.70 12.87 3.60
CA THR A 381 11.62 13.67 2.98
C THR A 381 11.49 15.05 3.62
N LEU A 382 11.42 15.15 4.96
CA LEU A 382 11.28 16.43 5.67
C LEU A 382 12.52 17.32 5.53
N SER A 383 13.71 16.72 5.38
CA SER A 383 14.96 17.46 5.17
C SER A 383 15.10 18.00 3.73
N GLU A 384 14.48 17.35 2.74
CA GLU A 384 14.46 17.78 1.33
C GLU A 384 13.38 18.84 1.04
N MET A 385 12.37 18.99 1.92
CA MET A 385 11.38 20.06 1.81
C MET A 385 12.01 21.46 1.91
N PRO A 386 11.41 22.52 1.31
CA PRO A 386 11.97 23.86 1.27
C PRO A 386 12.40 24.45 2.63
N LYS A 387 11.69 24.12 3.72
CA LYS A 387 12.01 24.57 5.08
C LYS A 387 12.92 23.60 5.86
N GLN A 388 13.33 22.46 5.28
CA GLN A 388 14.33 21.54 5.83
C GLN A 388 14.02 21.13 7.29
N LEU A 389 12.82 20.62 7.51
CA LEU A 389 12.30 20.32 8.85
C LEU A 389 13.07 19.16 9.50
N ALA A 390 13.26 19.25 10.81
CA ALA A 390 14.13 18.33 11.56
C ALA A 390 13.32 17.30 12.36
N LEU A 391 13.10 16.10 11.81
CA LEU A 391 12.45 15.00 12.54
C LEU A 391 13.23 14.62 13.82
N GLN A 392 12.52 14.37 14.91
CA GLN A 392 13.10 14.02 16.21
C GLN A 392 12.47 12.74 16.76
N ALA A 393 13.31 11.75 17.04
CA ALA A 393 12.95 10.54 17.78
C ALA A 393 12.70 10.86 19.27
N VAL A 394 11.44 11.07 19.63
CA VAL A 394 10.98 11.28 21.01
C VAL A 394 10.93 9.93 21.73
N THR A 395 11.35 9.90 23.00
CA THR A 395 11.27 8.70 23.84
C THR A 395 9.85 8.47 24.33
N GLU A 396 9.50 7.20 24.48
CA GLU A 396 8.18 6.70 24.88
C GLU A 396 7.62 7.37 26.15
N ASN A 397 8.47 7.65 27.14
CA ASN A 397 8.12 8.35 28.38
C ASN A 397 7.90 9.88 28.23
N ARG A 398 8.03 10.42 27.02
CA ARG A 398 7.73 11.82 26.65
C ARG A 398 6.66 11.91 25.56
N ASN A 399 5.90 10.84 25.33
CA ASN A 399 4.77 10.88 24.41
C ASN A 399 3.67 11.81 24.95
N PRO A 400 3.33 12.92 24.25
CA PRO A 400 2.35 13.88 24.75
C PRO A 400 0.93 13.30 24.81
N VAL A 401 0.60 12.28 24.00
CA VAL A 401 -0.71 11.61 24.10
C VAL A 401 -0.82 10.89 25.44
N ASP A 402 0.22 10.16 25.85
CA ASP A 402 0.22 9.38 27.10
C ASP A 402 0.14 10.28 28.34
N ALA A 403 0.70 11.49 28.26
CA ALA A 403 0.57 12.50 29.31
C ALA A 403 -0.87 13.07 29.40
N VAL A 404 -1.52 13.35 28.26
CA VAL A 404 -2.94 13.77 28.24
C VAL A 404 -3.85 12.65 28.75
N TRP A 405 -3.59 11.40 28.36
CA TRP A 405 -4.37 10.23 28.76
C TRP A 405 -4.20 9.83 30.23
N ALA A 406 -3.22 10.43 30.92
CA ALA A 406 -3.05 10.29 32.36
C ALA A 406 -3.84 11.34 33.18
N LEU A 407 -4.52 12.31 32.54
CA LEU A 407 -5.26 13.34 33.26
C LEU A 407 -6.60 12.83 33.85
N PRO A 408 -6.98 13.27 35.07
CA PRO A 408 -8.21 12.82 35.73
C PRO A 408 -9.53 13.13 35.01
N ASN A 409 -9.56 14.12 34.11
CA ASN A 409 -10.75 14.46 33.30
C ASN A 409 -10.82 13.71 31.96
N THR A 410 -9.91 12.76 31.70
CA THR A 410 -9.92 11.94 30.49
C THR A 410 -10.37 10.50 30.78
N PRO A 411 -10.93 9.77 29.80
CA PRO A 411 -11.25 8.35 29.97
C PRO A 411 -10.00 7.57 30.38
N THR A 412 -10.10 6.75 31.43
CA THR A 412 -8.98 5.94 31.94
C THR A 412 -8.36 5.12 30.81
N ARG A 413 -7.03 5.23 30.65
CA ARG A 413 -6.29 4.41 29.68
C ARG A 413 -6.54 2.92 29.96
N PRO A 414 -6.91 2.12 28.95
CA PRO A 414 -7.10 0.68 29.12
C PRO A 414 -5.86 0.03 29.74
N ALA A 415 -6.04 -1.02 30.54
CA ALA A 415 -4.93 -1.80 31.05
C ALA A 415 -4.18 -2.49 29.89
N GLN A 416 -2.87 -2.69 30.04
CA GLN A 416 -2.14 -3.56 29.12
C GLN A 416 -2.68 -4.99 29.22
N PRO A 417 -2.67 -5.77 28.12
CA PRO A 417 -3.24 -7.10 28.14
C PRO A 417 -2.40 -8.07 28.99
N THR A 418 -3.07 -8.99 29.67
CA THR A 418 -2.48 -10.01 30.56
C THR A 418 -2.96 -11.42 30.18
N GLN A 419 -3.24 -11.62 28.89
CA GLN A 419 -3.82 -12.87 28.42
C GLN A 419 -2.81 -14.02 28.47
N PRO A 420 -3.28 -15.27 28.67
CA PRO A 420 -2.43 -16.45 28.61
C PRO A 420 -1.70 -16.57 27.27
N ILE A 421 -0.49 -17.14 27.31
CA ILE A 421 0.23 -17.59 26.13
C ILE A 421 0.15 -19.11 26.12
N ASN A 422 -0.33 -19.68 25.02
CA ASN A 422 -0.54 -21.12 24.87
C ASN A 422 0.43 -21.69 23.83
N ALA A 423 0.83 -22.95 24.01
CA ALA A 423 1.67 -23.66 23.06
C ALA A 423 0.82 -24.20 21.90
N LEU A 424 1.32 -24.07 20.67
CA LEU A 424 0.70 -24.69 19.50
C LEU A 424 1.33 -26.05 19.26
N ASP A 425 0.51 -27.10 19.31
CA ASP A 425 0.97 -28.48 19.13
C ASP A 425 1.61 -28.72 17.75
N ILE A 426 2.56 -29.66 17.71
CA ILE A 426 3.33 -30.00 16.51
C ILE A 426 2.46 -30.56 15.38
N SER A 427 1.30 -31.16 15.69
CA SER A 427 0.31 -31.63 14.71
C SER A 427 -0.39 -30.49 13.95
N PHE A 428 -0.29 -29.24 14.42
CA PHE A 428 -0.70 -28.04 13.69
C PHE A 428 0.50 -27.31 13.08
N ALA A 429 1.62 -27.22 13.80
CA ALA A 429 2.79 -26.43 13.37
C ALA A 429 3.71 -27.13 12.35
N GLY A 430 3.77 -28.47 12.33
CA GLY A 430 4.60 -29.27 11.42
C GLY A 430 6.13 -29.19 11.61
N LYS A 431 6.65 -28.18 12.32
CA LYS A 431 8.07 -27.99 12.64
C LYS A 431 8.24 -27.46 14.07
N THR A 432 9.19 -27.99 14.84
CA THR A 432 9.38 -27.57 16.25
C THR A 432 10.08 -26.21 16.33
N TRP A 433 9.94 -25.51 17.46
CA TRP A 433 10.60 -24.22 17.64
C TRP A 433 12.13 -24.33 17.61
N GLN A 434 12.70 -25.44 18.12
CA GLN A 434 14.15 -25.67 18.09
C GLN A 434 14.65 -25.75 16.64
N GLN A 435 13.91 -26.45 15.77
CA GLN A 435 14.24 -26.55 14.35
C GLN A 435 14.09 -25.20 13.64
N LYS A 436 13.08 -24.40 13.98
CA LYS A 436 12.89 -23.04 13.42
C LYS A 436 14.01 -22.09 13.86
N VAL A 437 14.42 -22.12 15.14
CA VAL A 437 15.57 -21.37 15.67
C VAL A 437 16.88 -21.81 15.01
N ALA A 438 17.03 -23.10 14.68
CA ALA A 438 18.18 -23.59 13.92
C ALA A 438 18.24 -23.02 12.50
N ASP A 439 17.10 -22.91 11.79
CA ASP A 439 17.05 -22.24 10.47
C ASP A 439 17.47 -20.76 10.55
N VAL A 440 17.02 -20.05 11.59
CA VAL A 440 17.39 -18.65 11.83
C VAL A 440 18.89 -18.53 12.12
N ARG A 441 19.46 -19.44 12.91
CA ARG A 441 20.92 -19.52 13.17
C ARG A 441 21.73 -19.88 11.93
N ALA A 442 21.19 -20.64 10.98
CA ALA A 442 21.81 -20.82 9.68
C ALA A 442 21.79 -19.51 8.88
N SER A 443 20.62 -18.86 8.81
CA SER A 443 20.42 -17.57 8.14
C SER A 443 21.33 -16.46 8.68
N LEU A 444 21.64 -16.47 9.99
CA LEU A 444 22.59 -15.53 10.61
C LEU A 444 24.02 -15.64 10.02
N ASN A 445 24.46 -16.84 9.66
CA ASN A 445 25.77 -17.05 9.02
C ASN A 445 25.80 -16.44 7.61
N ASP A 446 24.75 -16.70 6.80
CA ASP A 446 24.63 -16.17 5.44
C ASP A 446 24.50 -14.64 5.44
N LEU A 447 23.72 -14.10 6.38
CA LEU A 447 23.61 -12.67 6.64
C LEU A 447 24.88 -12.08 7.27
N ASN A 448 25.85 -12.90 7.69
CA ASN A 448 27.06 -12.53 8.44
C ASN A 448 26.71 -11.54 9.57
N ALA A 449 25.85 -12.00 10.47
CA ALA A 449 25.36 -11.31 11.67
C ALA A 449 25.53 -12.23 12.89
N ALA A 450 25.82 -11.65 14.04
CA ALA A 450 26.00 -12.43 15.29
C ALA A 450 24.67 -12.71 15.99
N SER A 451 23.65 -11.89 15.71
CA SER A 451 22.32 -12.01 16.29
C SER A 451 21.27 -11.35 15.41
N MET A 452 20.00 -11.72 15.62
CA MET A 452 18.82 -11.09 15.03
C MET A 452 17.86 -10.67 16.15
N VAL A 453 17.27 -9.48 16.01
CA VAL A 453 16.12 -9.07 16.81
C VAL A 453 14.83 -9.36 16.04
N VAL A 454 13.91 -10.08 16.67
CA VAL A 454 12.56 -10.34 16.16
C VAL A 454 11.60 -9.39 16.88
N SER A 455 10.96 -8.51 16.12
CA SER A 455 10.06 -7.46 16.64
C SER A 455 8.62 -7.57 16.20
N ALA A 456 8.33 -8.27 15.10
CA ALA A 456 6.97 -8.51 14.63
C ALA A 456 6.36 -9.69 15.41
N LEU A 457 5.12 -9.54 15.88
CA LEU A 457 4.50 -10.50 16.81
C LEU A 457 4.16 -11.85 16.15
N ASP A 458 3.81 -11.82 14.88
CA ASP A 458 3.56 -13.00 14.04
C ASP A 458 4.84 -13.85 13.86
N GLU A 459 5.99 -13.21 13.68
CA GLU A 459 7.30 -13.86 13.63
C GLU A 459 7.67 -14.48 14.98
N VAL A 460 7.43 -13.79 16.12
CA VAL A 460 7.67 -14.35 17.46
C VAL A 460 6.75 -15.56 17.72
N ALA A 461 5.45 -15.42 17.44
CA ALA A 461 4.44 -16.48 17.60
C ALA A 461 4.78 -17.71 16.73
N TRP A 462 5.18 -17.51 15.47
CA TRP A 462 5.57 -18.61 14.59
C TRP A 462 6.89 -19.26 14.99
N LEU A 463 7.91 -18.48 15.37
CA LEU A 463 9.25 -18.99 15.73
C LEU A 463 9.18 -19.94 16.93
N PHE A 464 8.41 -19.58 17.95
CA PHE A 464 8.31 -20.36 19.19
C PHE A 464 7.15 -21.36 19.22
N ASN A 465 6.33 -21.48 18.18
CA ASN A 465 5.05 -22.22 18.22
C ASN A 465 4.18 -21.79 19.43
N LEU A 466 4.03 -20.48 19.63
CA LEU A 466 3.23 -19.90 20.71
C LEU A 466 2.10 -19.05 20.12
N ARG A 467 1.00 -18.91 20.87
CA ARG A 467 -0.18 -18.10 20.51
C ARG A 467 -0.72 -17.37 21.74
N GLY A 468 -1.38 -16.24 21.52
CA GLY A 468 -1.99 -15.42 22.55
C GLY A 468 -3.27 -14.73 22.06
N SER A 469 -3.75 -13.76 22.82
CA SER A 469 -4.93 -12.95 22.48
C SER A 469 -4.81 -11.50 22.98
N ASP A 470 -3.59 -10.96 22.97
CA ASP A 470 -3.31 -9.55 23.34
C ASP A 470 -3.79 -8.57 22.26
N ILE A 471 -3.77 -9.00 21.00
CA ILE A 471 -4.20 -8.22 19.83
C ILE A 471 -5.56 -8.76 19.36
N SER A 472 -6.51 -7.88 19.04
CA SER A 472 -7.79 -8.31 18.46
C SER A 472 -7.58 -9.00 17.11
N TYR A 473 -8.32 -10.08 16.89
CA TYR A 473 -8.34 -10.89 15.65
C TYR A 473 -7.03 -11.62 15.27
N ASN A 474 -5.92 -11.27 15.91
CA ASN A 474 -4.59 -11.79 15.63
C ASN A 474 -4.10 -12.57 16.87
N PRO A 475 -3.74 -13.87 16.76
CA PRO A 475 -3.51 -14.74 17.91
C PRO A 475 -2.13 -14.53 18.55
N PHE A 476 -1.82 -13.29 18.92
CA PHE A 476 -0.51 -12.78 19.29
C PHE A 476 -0.44 -12.37 20.77
N PHE A 477 0.80 -12.18 21.23
CA PHE A 477 1.11 -11.71 22.57
C PHE A 477 2.27 -10.71 22.49
N LEU A 478 2.23 -9.64 23.30
CA LEU A 478 3.23 -8.57 23.26
C LEU A 478 4.61 -9.11 23.68
N ALA A 479 5.51 -9.23 22.71
CA ALA A 479 6.81 -9.85 22.90
C ALA A 479 7.88 -9.44 21.88
N TYR A 480 9.14 -9.55 22.31
CA TYR A 480 10.32 -9.49 21.43
C TYR A 480 11.12 -10.78 21.56
N ALA A 481 11.97 -11.07 20.58
CA ALA A 481 13.00 -12.09 20.75
C ALA A 481 14.37 -11.62 20.25
N ILE A 482 15.42 -12.18 20.83
CA ILE A 482 16.79 -12.07 20.31
C ILE A 482 17.31 -13.48 20.08
N VAL A 483 17.67 -13.78 18.83
CA VAL A 483 18.30 -15.05 18.45
C VAL A 483 19.80 -14.79 18.27
N GLU A 484 20.62 -15.53 19.00
CA GLU A 484 22.08 -15.55 18.86
C GLU A 484 22.51 -16.97 18.43
N GLN A 485 23.78 -17.12 18.01
CA GLN A 485 24.27 -18.42 17.55
C GLN A 485 24.16 -19.53 18.62
N ASN A 486 24.33 -19.16 19.90
CA ASN A 486 24.35 -20.09 21.04
C ASN A 486 23.26 -19.79 22.08
N ALA A 487 22.50 -18.70 21.94
CA ALA A 487 21.47 -18.31 22.90
C ALA A 487 20.18 -17.92 22.18
N VAL A 488 19.08 -17.91 22.92
CA VAL A 488 17.82 -17.32 22.46
C VAL A 488 17.09 -16.75 23.67
N SER A 489 16.71 -15.47 23.58
CA SER A 489 15.93 -14.76 24.61
C SER A 489 14.55 -14.42 24.07
N LEU A 490 13.52 -14.61 24.89
CA LEU A 490 12.14 -14.22 24.63
C LEU A 490 11.71 -13.23 25.72
N TYR A 491 11.29 -12.04 25.33
CA TYR A 491 10.86 -10.96 26.22
C TYR A 491 9.35 -10.88 26.15
N ILE A 492 8.64 -11.21 27.23
CA ILE A 492 7.17 -11.20 27.27
C ILE A 492 6.64 -10.16 28.25
N LEU A 493 5.50 -9.57 27.92
CA LEU A 493 4.77 -8.71 28.85
C LEU A 493 4.17 -9.55 29.99
N ASP A 494 4.15 -9.00 31.21
CA ASP A 494 3.59 -9.68 32.40
C ASP A 494 4.20 -11.07 32.64
N LYS A 495 5.53 -11.18 32.47
CA LYS A 495 6.32 -12.42 32.56
C LYS A 495 5.99 -13.24 33.80
N SER A 496 5.98 -12.61 34.98
CA SER A 496 5.77 -13.28 36.28
C SER A 496 4.46 -14.08 36.30
N THR A 497 3.41 -13.50 35.74
CA THR A 497 2.08 -14.11 35.70
C THR A 497 1.99 -15.13 34.56
N ARG A 498 2.40 -14.76 33.35
CA ARG A 498 2.26 -15.61 32.15
C ARG A 498 3.12 -16.86 32.17
N LEU A 499 4.29 -16.83 32.82
CA LEU A 499 5.19 -17.99 32.91
C LEU A 499 4.71 -19.06 33.89
N THR A 500 3.93 -18.66 34.91
CA THR A 500 3.43 -19.57 35.97
C THR A 500 1.98 -20.00 35.76
N ARG A 501 1.28 -19.37 34.81
CA ARG A 501 -0.11 -19.66 34.48
C ARG A 501 -0.23 -21.03 33.80
N GLN A 502 -1.25 -21.79 34.21
CA GLN A 502 -1.64 -23.02 33.51
C GLN A 502 -2.21 -22.68 32.11
N PRO A 503 -2.13 -23.61 31.14
CA PRO A 503 -2.74 -23.41 29.83
C PRO A 503 -4.22 -23.04 29.97
N SER A 504 -4.64 -22.02 29.24
CA SER A 504 -6.06 -21.63 29.16
C SER A 504 -6.78 -22.31 28.00
N ASP A 505 -6.00 -22.70 26.99
CA ASP A 505 -6.48 -23.36 25.80
C ASP A 505 -6.65 -24.86 26.10
N PRO A 506 -7.86 -25.44 25.92
CA PRO A 506 -8.12 -26.84 26.24
C PRO A 506 -7.37 -27.82 25.32
N ASP A 507 -6.90 -27.36 24.17
CA ASP A 507 -6.08 -28.13 23.22
C ASP A 507 -4.56 -27.98 23.49
N SER A 508 -4.15 -27.14 24.46
CA SER A 508 -2.75 -26.94 24.89
C SER A 508 -2.45 -27.75 26.15
N THR A 509 -1.80 -28.91 26.01
CA THR A 509 -1.54 -29.86 27.11
C THR A 509 -0.27 -29.60 27.92
N VAL A 510 0.55 -28.62 27.54
CA VAL A 510 1.83 -28.27 28.20
C VAL A 510 1.85 -26.81 28.65
N THR A 511 2.49 -26.54 29.78
CA THR A 511 2.71 -25.16 30.26
C THR A 511 3.71 -24.42 29.36
N LEU A 512 3.69 -23.08 29.42
CA LEU A 512 4.66 -22.24 28.72
C LEU A 512 6.12 -22.56 29.11
N ALA A 513 6.35 -22.88 30.39
CA ALA A 513 7.68 -23.23 30.90
C ALA A 513 8.18 -24.58 30.35
N GLU A 514 7.32 -25.60 30.31
CA GLU A 514 7.66 -26.92 29.76
C GLU A 514 7.93 -26.84 28.25
N HIS A 515 7.08 -26.16 27.49
CA HIS A 515 7.25 -26.00 26.03
C HIS A 515 8.56 -25.30 25.65
N LEU A 516 9.01 -24.35 26.47
CA LEU A 516 10.25 -23.59 26.26
C LEU A 516 11.50 -24.25 26.92
N ASN A 517 11.37 -25.49 27.42
CA ASN A 517 12.40 -26.27 28.10
C ASN A 517 13.05 -25.52 29.30
N ILE A 518 12.24 -24.86 30.12
CA ILE A 518 12.70 -24.09 31.27
C ILE A 518 12.74 -24.99 32.51
N ASN A 519 13.95 -25.36 32.94
CA ASN A 519 14.15 -26.25 34.09
C ASN A 519 13.88 -25.54 35.42
N GLY A 520 12.68 -25.75 35.97
CA GLY A 520 12.29 -25.32 37.31
C GLY A 520 12.05 -23.82 37.44
N THR A 521 12.09 -23.31 38.67
CA THR A 521 11.85 -21.88 39.00
C THR A 521 13.03 -20.96 38.66
N THR A 522 14.11 -21.49 38.08
CA THR A 522 15.30 -20.71 37.72
C THR A 522 15.29 -20.33 36.24
N GLU A 523 15.32 -19.02 35.97
CA GLU A 523 15.20 -18.38 34.65
C GLU A 523 16.41 -18.60 33.71
N SER A 524 17.20 -19.65 33.92
CA SER A 524 18.54 -19.83 33.38
C SER A 524 18.69 -21.15 32.63
N CYS A 525 18.99 -21.06 31.34
CA CYS A 525 19.33 -22.21 30.47
C CYS A 525 20.74 -22.78 30.74
N ALA A 526 21.22 -22.76 31.99
CA ALA A 526 22.58 -23.16 32.35
C ALA A 526 22.82 -24.64 31.99
N GLY A 527 23.67 -24.89 30.99
CA GLY A 527 24.00 -26.23 30.48
C GLY A 527 23.20 -26.67 29.25
N MET A 528 22.10 -26.00 28.89
CA MET A 528 21.23 -26.35 27.75
C MET A 528 21.31 -25.29 26.63
N ILE A 529 22.54 -25.03 26.18
CA ILE A 529 22.87 -24.01 25.19
C ILE A 529 22.23 -24.36 23.84
N GLY A 530 21.19 -23.60 23.46
CA GLY A 530 20.46 -23.80 22.21
C GLY A 530 19.21 -24.68 22.32
N GLU A 531 18.97 -25.33 23.45
CA GLU A 531 17.82 -26.24 23.70
C GLU A 531 16.76 -25.65 24.64
N CYS A 532 17.03 -24.49 25.26
CA CYS A 532 16.14 -23.76 26.17
C CYS A 532 16.04 -22.28 25.79
N VAL A 533 14.92 -21.62 26.14
CA VAL A 533 14.67 -20.19 25.90
C VAL A 533 14.78 -19.37 27.19
N GLN A 534 15.59 -18.31 27.16
CA GLN A 534 15.71 -17.37 28.29
C GLN A 534 14.52 -16.40 28.29
N VAL A 535 13.59 -16.56 29.24
CA VAL A 535 12.40 -15.68 29.34
C VAL A 535 12.69 -14.47 30.23
N LYS A 536 12.49 -13.27 29.67
CA LYS A 536 12.80 -11.96 30.28
C LYS A 536 11.59 -11.02 30.24
N ASP A 537 11.63 -9.96 31.05
CA ASP A 537 10.57 -8.95 31.01
C ASP A 537 10.62 -8.12 29.73
N TYR A 538 9.45 -7.86 29.15
CA TYR A 538 9.25 -7.03 27.96
C TYR A 538 10.09 -5.75 27.92
N SER A 539 10.16 -5.02 29.02
CA SER A 539 10.89 -3.75 29.15
C SER A 539 12.42 -3.87 29.00
N GLN A 540 12.98 -5.07 29.17
CA GLN A 540 14.42 -5.32 29.06
C GLN A 540 14.90 -5.46 27.61
N ALA A 541 13.99 -5.63 26.63
CA ALA A 541 14.34 -5.90 25.24
C ALA A 541 15.27 -4.83 24.64
N ILE A 542 14.92 -3.55 24.77
CA ILE A 542 15.70 -2.44 24.19
C ILE A 542 17.10 -2.32 24.83
N THR A 543 17.22 -2.61 26.14
CA THR A 543 18.51 -2.59 26.85
C THR A 543 19.40 -3.78 26.51
N ASP A 544 18.81 -4.95 26.30
CA ASP A 544 19.55 -6.15 25.92
C ASP A 544 20.04 -6.08 24.46
N VAL A 545 19.24 -5.54 23.54
CA VAL A 545 19.69 -5.24 22.16
C VAL A 545 20.95 -4.37 22.18
N ALA A 546 20.96 -3.32 23.00
CA ALA A 546 22.13 -2.45 23.16
C ALA A 546 23.33 -3.12 23.87
N THR A 547 23.10 -4.26 24.54
CA THR A 547 24.14 -5.10 25.16
C THR A 547 24.73 -6.06 24.13
N VAL A 548 23.89 -6.83 23.44
CA VAL A 548 24.27 -7.78 22.37
C VAL A 548 24.96 -7.07 21.20
N ALA A 549 24.59 -5.83 20.90
CA ALA A 549 25.29 -5.01 19.91
C ALA A 549 26.79 -4.81 20.20
N ASN A 550 27.23 -4.89 21.47
CA ASN A 550 28.67 -4.80 21.78
C ASN A 550 29.42 -6.11 21.46
N SER A 551 28.72 -7.25 21.41
CA SER A 551 29.28 -8.58 21.16
C SER A 551 29.45 -8.88 19.66
N GLY A 552 28.61 -8.31 18.80
CA GLY A 552 28.63 -8.61 17.37
C GLY A 552 27.76 -7.67 16.53
N THR A 553 27.63 -7.98 15.24
CA THR A 553 26.74 -7.23 14.33
C THR A 553 25.31 -7.73 14.51
N VAL A 554 24.38 -6.84 14.81
CA VAL A 554 22.95 -7.17 14.99
C VAL A 554 22.21 -7.01 13.66
N PHE A 555 21.38 -7.99 13.32
CA PHE A 555 20.41 -7.92 12.23
C PHE A 555 19.05 -7.45 12.77
N VAL A 556 18.42 -6.51 12.07
CA VAL A 556 17.04 -6.03 12.32
C VAL A 556 16.26 -6.02 11.00
N THR A 557 14.93 -6.09 11.08
CA THR A 557 14.08 -6.10 9.89
C THR A 557 13.77 -4.67 9.43
N TYR A 558 13.26 -4.50 8.21
CA TYR A 558 12.74 -3.22 7.74
C TYR A 558 11.61 -2.65 8.62
N ASP A 559 10.86 -3.50 9.33
CA ASP A 559 9.73 -3.12 10.17
C ASP A 559 10.07 -2.95 11.66
N THR A 560 11.29 -3.32 12.07
CA THR A 560 11.75 -3.10 13.44
C THR A 560 11.65 -1.63 13.82
N ASN A 561 11.04 -1.33 14.98
CA ASN A 561 10.86 0.04 15.45
C ASN A 561 12.19 0.81 15.58
N TYR A 562 12.12 2.12 15.44
CA TYR A 562 13.31 2.98 15.41
C TYR A 562 14.11 2.92 16.74
N ALA A 563 13.45 2.70 17.87
CA ALA A 563 14.09 2.52 19.17
C ALA A 563 15.08 1.34 19.19
N ILE A 564 14.64 0.17 18.70
CA ILE A 564 15.48 -1.03 18.59
C ILE A 564 16.56 -0.84 17.53
N TYR A 565 16.22 -0.28 16.38
CA TYR A 565 17.18 -0.01 15.30
C TYR A 565 18.35 0.89 15.75
N VAL A 566 18.08 1.93 16.54
CA VAL A 566 19.14 2.77 17.13
C VAL A 566 19.93 2.02 18.21
N SER A 567 19.26 1.24 19.07
CA SER A 567 19.92 0.42 20.09
C SER A 567 20.81 -0.69 19.51
N ALA A 568 20.50 -1.20 18.32
CA ALA A 568 21.28 -2.22 17.61
C ALA A 568 22.66 -1.71 17.11
N ALA A 569 22.94 -0.40 17.21
CA ALA A 569 24.21 0.18 16.80
C ALA A 569 25.28 0.14 17.92
N LYS A 570 26.50 -0.31 17.58
CA LYS A 570 27.66 -0.28 18.48
C LYS A 570 27.97 1.13 18.97
N LYS A 571 28.14 1.26 20.30
CA LYS A 571 28.63 2.51 20.91
C LYS A 571 30.10 2.74 20.54
N LYS A 572 30.36 3.63 19.57
CA LYS A 572 31.72 4.06 19.20
C LYS A 572 32.51 4.49 20.45
N LYS A 573 33.50 3.69 20.87
CA LYS A 573 34.39 4.01 22.00
C LYS A 573 35.01 5.40 21.77
N LYS A 574 34.62 6.40 22.57
CA LYS A 574 35.22 7.75 22.54
C LYS A 574 36.74 7.62 22.69
N LYS A 575 37.49 7.82 21.60
CA LYS A 575 38.97 7.90 21.65
C LYS A 575 39.34 8.98 22.65
N LYS A 576 39.85 8.60 23.83
CA LYS A 576 40.39 9.54 24.82
C LYS A 576 41.47 10.37 24.12
N LYS A 577 41.19 11.65 23.81
CA LYS A 577 42.21 12.60 23.36
C LYS A 577 43.26 12.68 24.47
N LYS A 578 44.41 12.01 24.28
CA LYS A 578 45.59 12.20 25.14
C LYS A 578 45.96 13.68 25.08
N LYS A 579 45.64 14.45 26.13
CA LYS A 579 46.18 15.81 26.31
C LYS A 579 47.71 15.68 26.35
N LYS A 580 48.39 16.01 25.24
CA LYS A 580 49.84 16.25 25.26
C LYS A 580 50.09 17.41 26.22
N LYS A 581 50.55 17.14 27.44
CA LYS A 581 51.16 18.16 28.28
C LYS A 581 52.36 18.71 27.50
N LYS A 582 52.29 19.96 27.04
CA LYS A 582 53.52 20.72 26.70
C LYS A 582 54.34 20.80 27.99
N LYS A 583 55.48 20.10 28.04
CA LYS A 583 56.55 20.46 28.98
C LYS A 583 57.19 21.73 28.42
N ASN A 584 57.17 22.81 29.18
CA ASN A 584 58.08 23.93 28.93
C ASN A 584 59.48 23.44 29.31
N ASN A 585 60.37 23.33 28.32
CA ASN A 585 61.80 23.23 28.59
C ASN A 585 62.37 24.65 28.62
N ASN A 586 62.78 25.11 29.81
CA ASN A 586 63.73 26.21 29.91
C ASN A 586 65.12 25.65 29.52
N ASN A 587 65.63 26.03 28.36
CA ASN A 587 67.03 25.79 28.02
C ASN A 587 67.87 26.93 28.60
N ASN A 588 68.57 26.68 29.71
CA ASN A 588 69.75 27.46 30.06
C ASN A 588 70.94 26.92 29.25
N ASN A 589 71.40 27.70 28.27
CA ASN A 589 72.70 27.48 27.64
C ASN A 589 73.80 27.95 28.59
N ASN A 590 74.76 27.08 28.92
CA ASN A 590 76.16 27.41 29.19
C ASN A 590 76.98 26.14 29.44
N ASN A 591 77.72 25.67 28.43
CA ASN A 591 79.18 25.83 28.40
C ASN A 591 79.83 25.00 27.28
N ASN A 592 80.83 25.58 26.64
CA ASN A 592 81.76 24.87 25.77
C ASN A 592 82.64 23.92 26.61
N ASN A 593 83.02 22.77 26.04
CA ASN A 593 84.43 22.53 25.77
C ASN A 593 84.69 21.40 24.77
N ASN A 594 85.90 21.43 24.20
CA ASN A 594 86.28 20.72 22.98
C ASN A 594 86.78 19.27 23.20
N ASN A 595 86.86 18.57 22.07
CA ASN A 595 87.92 17.64 21.67
C ASN A 595 87.96 16.20 22.24
N SER A 596 87.50 15.30 21.37
CA SER A 596 88.37 14.38 20.60
C SER A 596 88.74 13.00 21.15
N ASN A 597 88.54 12.04 20.23
CA ASN A 597 89.45 10.95 19.85
C ASN A 597 89.42 9.59 20.56
N LYS A 598 89.39 8.56 19.68
CA LYS A 598 89.86 7.16 19.81
C LYS A 598 88.97 6.25 20.69
N ASN A 599 88.46 5.14 20.14
CA ASN A 599 89.16 3.88 19.82
C ASN A 599 89.87 3.35 21.09
N ASN A 600 89.56 2.16 21.63
CA ASN A 600 89.48 0.88 20.93
C ASN A 600 88.90 -0.22 21.86
N ASP A 601 88.65 -1.42 21.29
CA ASP A 601 88.65 -2.76 21.92
C ASP A 601 87.70 -3.06 23.09
N ASN A 602 86.73 -3.98 22.96
CA ASN A 602 86.81 -5.45 22.79
C ASN A 602 87.11 -6.26 24.06
N ASN A 603 86.11 -7.09 24.39
CA ASN A 603 86.19 -8.44 24.96
C ASN A 603 86.62 -8.70 26.42
N ASN A 604 85.62 -9.23 27.12
CA ASN A 604 85.64 -10.56 27.78
C ASN A 604 86.02 -10.70 29.25
N ASN A 605 84.96 -11.02 30.00
CA ASN A 605 84.79 -12.26 30.77
C ASN A 605 85.28 -12.35 32.21
N ASN A 606 84.47 -13.12 32.96
CA ASN A 606 84.84 -14.01 34.05
C ASN A 606 85.22 -13.36 35.39
N ASN A 607 84.83 -13.92 36.54
CA ASN A 607 83.81 -14.96 36.82
C ASN A 607 83.56 -14.96 38.34
N SER A 608 82.40 -15.45 38.80
CA SER A 608 82.21 -16.07 40.13
C SER A 608 82.45 -15.15 41.37
N ASN A 609 81.96 -15.37 42.59
CA ASN A 609 81.47 -16.56 43.28
C ASN A 609 80.95 -16.15 44.68
N ILE A 610 80.39 -17.11 45.44
CA ILE A 610 80.24 -17.09 46.93
C ILE A 610 79.18 -16.08 47.45
N SER A 611 77.96 -16.46 47.91
CA SER A 611 77.54 -17.45 48.93
C SER A 611 77.95 -17.02 50.36
N ASN A 612 77.22 -17.27 51.46
CA ASN A 612 75.97 -18.00 51.69
C ASN A 612 75.42 -17.68 53.12
N LYS A 613 74.30 -18.30 53.51
CA LYS A 613 73.72 -18.47 54.88
C LYS A 613 72.76 -17.39 55.44
N ASN A 614 71.77 -17.73 56.28
CA ASN A 614 70.82 -18.88 56.34
C ASN A 614 69.83 -18.72 57.54
N ASN A 615 68.88 -19.66 57.64
CA ASN A 615 67.93 -19.98 58.76
C ASN A 615 66.54 -19.32 58.66
N ASP A 616 65.39 -20.02 58.85
CA ASP A 616 65.16 -21.45 59.19
C ASP A 616 63.75 -21.96 58.81
N ASN A 617 63.63 -23.28 58.54
CA ASN A 617 62.45 -24.20 58.71
C ASN A 617 61.11 -23.89 57.96
N ASN A 618 60.24 -24.80 57.49
CA ASN A 618 60.12 -26.29 57.40
C ASN A 618 58.84 -26.62 56.54
N ASN A 619 58.58 -27.78 55.91
CA ASN A 619 59.37 -28.95 55.49
C ASN A 619 58.55 -29.87 54.51
N ASN A 620 59.16 -30.41 53.43
CA ASN A 620 58.98 -31.75 52.79
C ASN A 620 57.59 -32.33 52.33
N ASN A 621 57.44 -33.10 51.22
CA ASN A 621 58.38 -33.52 50.14
C ASN A 621 57.73 -34.21 48.89
N ASN A 622 58.57 -34.44 47.84
CA ASN A 622 58.50 -35.42 46.72
C ASN A 622 57.58 -35.10 45.50
N ASN A 623 58.14 -34.76 44.31
CA ASN A 623 58.54 -35.61 43.15
C ASN A 623 57.42 -35.74 42.08
N ASP A 624 57.62 -35.82 40.75
CA ASP A 624 58.82 -36.06 39.91
C ASP A 624 58.64 -35.60 38.42
N ASN A 625 59.77 -35.43 37.69
CA ASN A 625 60.00 -35.71 36.24
C ASN A 625 59.38 -34.93 35.03
N ASN A 626 60.28 -34.13 34.39
CA ASN A 626 60.85 -34.29 33.01
C ASN A 626 60.20 -33.84 31.67
N ASN A 627 61.12 -33.45 30.75
CA ASN A 627 61.08 -33.41 29.26
C ASN A 627 60.24 -32.34 28.52
N ASN A 628 60.58 -31.87 27.30
CA ASN A 628 61.86 -31.63 26.57
C ASN A 628 61.56 -30.91 25.21
N ASN A 629 62.46 -30.06 24.70
CA ASN A 629 62.95 -29.88 23.29
C ASN A 629 62.04 -30.19 22.04
N ASN A 630 62.19 -29.60 20.82
CA ASN A 630 63.14 -28.64 20.23
C ASN A 630 62.68 -28.15 18.80
N ASN A 631 63.54 -27.34 18.15
CA ASN A 631 63.67 -27.01 16.70
C ASN A 631 63.07 -25.65 16.24
N ASN A 632 63.89 -24.65 15.88
CA ASN A 632 64.72 -24.50 14.65
C ASN A 632 63.85 -24.25 13.40
N ASN A 633 63.92 -23.12 12.68
CA ASN A 633 65.14 -22.53 12.10
C ASN A 633 64.99 -21.05 11.69
N ASN A 634 66.12 -20.41 11.41
CA ASN A 634 66.24 -19.01 10.95
C ASN A 634 66.76 -18.99 9.49
N SER A 635 66.08 -18.28 8.56
CA SER A 635 66.74 -17.78 7.33
C SER A 635 65.91 -16.75 6.54
N ASN A 636 66.40 -15.50 6.54
CA ASN A 636 66.61 -14.58 5.43
C ASN A 636 65.69 -14.52 4.18
N ASN A 637 65.31 -13.26 3.90
CA ASN A 637 65.51 -12.49 2.65
C ASN A 637 64.32 -12.12 1.72
N ASN A 638 64.27 -10.80 1.50
CA ASN A 638 63.98 -10.07 0.25
C ASN A 638 62.53 -9.83 -0.23
N ASN A 639 62.08 -8.61 0.06
CA ASN A 639 61.70 -7.56 -0.91
C ASN A 639 60.41 -7.63 -1.76
N ASN A 640 59.75 -6.46 -1.75
CA ASN A 640 59.01 -5.79 -2.84
C ASN A 640 57.52 -6.10 -3.10
N ASN A 641 56.70 -5.15 -2.63
CA ASN A 641 55.75 -4.32 -3.40
C ASN A 641 54.58 -4.94 -4.20
N ASN A 642 53.38 -4.57 -3.73
CA ASN A 642 52.27 -3.94 -4.47
C ASN A 642 51.40 -4.72 -5.48
N ASN A 643 50.10 -4.66 -5.16
CA ASN A 643 48.95 -4.32 -6.00
C ASN A 643 48.21 -5.39 -6.85
N ASN A 644 46.96 -5.58 -6.42
CA ASN A 644 45.71 -5.51 -7.20
C ASN A 644 45.23 -6.71 -8.05
N ASN A 645 44.02 -7.15 -7.67
CA ASN A 645 42.84 -7.44 -8.50
C ASN A 645 42.92 -8.55 -9.58
N HIS A 646 41.99 -9.51 -9.52
CA HIS A 646 40.62 -9.28 -10.02
C HIS A 646 39.61 -10.30 -9.46
N SER A 647 38.33 -9.92 -9.43
CA SER A 647 37.19 -10.76 -9.05
C SER A 647 36.47 -11.33 -10.28
N ASN A 648 35.55 -12.28 -10.05
CA ASN A 648 34.39 -12.48 -10.92
C ASN A 648 33.32 -13.30 -10.18
N ASN A 649 32.22 -12.64 -9.81
CA ASN A 649 30.88 -13.22 -9.82
C ASN A 649 29.89 -12.07 -10.02
N LYS A 650 28.90 -12.26 -10.90
CA LYS A 650 28.01 -11.19 -11.34
C LYS A 650 26.76 -11.12 -10.45
N GLU A 651 26.58 -10.01 -9.77
CA GLU A 651 25.27 -9.57 -9.28
C GLU A 651 24.54 -8.79 -10.38
N ILE A 652 23.21 -8.75 -10.32
CA ILE A 652 22.34 -8.01 -11.25
C ILE A 652 21.96 -6.69 -10.57
N GLU A 653 22.48 -5.57 -11.09
CA GLU A 653 22.23 -4.23 -10.55
C GLU A 653 20.85 -3.70 -10.94
N GLY A 654 20.19 -2.95 -10.04
CA GLY A 654 18.88 -2.37 -10.35
C GLY A 654 18.12 -1.61 -9.25
N PHE A 655 18.76 -1.11 -8.19
CA PHE A 655 18.10 -0.31 -7.16
C PHE A 655 18.95 0.89 -6.71
N PRO A 656 18.34 2.01 -6.29
CA PRO A 656 19.07 3.06 -5.59
C PRO A 656 19.59 2.49 -4.27
N ASN A 657 20.91 2.54 -4.07
CA ASN A 657 21.53 2.15 -2.81
C ASN A 657 21.08 3.14 -1.71
N PHE A 658 20.15 2.71 -0.86
CA PHE A 658 19.95 3.31 0.46
C PHE A 658 21.21 3.05 1.29
N VAL A 659 22.17 3.99 1.24
CA VAL A 659 23.45 3.89 1.96
C VAL A 659 23.23 4.22 3.44
N PHE A 660 22.64 3.29 4.18
CA PHE A 660 22.63 3.35 5.64
C PHE A 660 24.07 3.39 6.18
N PRO A 661 24.40 4.18 7.22
CA PRO A 661 25.74 4.24 7.79
C PRO A 661 26.27 2.86 8.24
N GLN A 662 27.15 2.26 7.42
CA GLN A 662 27.16 0.82 7.16
C GLN A 662 28.02 -0.07 8.09
N ASN A 663 28.40 0.40 9.29
CA ASN A 663 29.53 -0.21 10.01
C ASN A 663 29.19 -1.06 11.24
N ASP A 664 27.96 -1.02 11.78
CA ASP A 664 27.68 -1.58 13.12
C ASP A 664 26.44 -2.49 13.24
N ARG A 665 25.46 -2.39 12.33
CA ARG A 665 24.22 -3.21 12.28
C ARG A 665 23.82 -3.52 10.83
N LYS A 666 22.96 -4.50 10.61
CA LYS A 666 22.40 -4.86 9.29
C LYS A 666 20.87 -4.74 9.30
N VAL A 667 20.31 -4.30 8.17
CA VAL A 667 18.86 -4.20 7.94
C VAL A 667 18.51 -5.04 6.72
N GLY A 668 17.40 -5.76 6.75
CA GLY A 668 16.95 -6.53 5.59
C GLY A 668 15.56 -7.14 5.75
N LYS A 669 15.22 -8.04 4.82
CA LYS A 669 14.02 -8.89 4.89
C LYS A 669 14.18 -9.91 6.02
N SER A 670 13.10 -10.20 6.75
CA SER A 670 13.17 -11.22 7.81
C SER A 670 13.29 -12.63 7.22
N PRO A 671 14.30 -13.44 7.62
CA PRO A 671 14.33 -14.86 7.26
C PRO A 671 13.13 -15.62 7.85
N ILE A 672 12.55 -15.15 8.96
CA ILE A 672 11.36 -15.75 9.57
C ILE A 672 10.12 -15.47 8.71
N ALA A 673 9.91 -14.22 8.26
CA ALA A 673 8.82 -13.89 7.34
C ALA A 673 8.92 -14.69 6.03
N LEU A 674 10.12 -14.80 5.46
CA LEU A 674 10.37 -15.62 4.26
C LEU A 674 10.02 -17.09 4.50
N ALA A 675 10.48 -17.68 5.61
CA ALA A 675 10.20 -19.07 5.97
C ALA A 675 8.70 -19.33 6.20
N LYS A 676 8.04 -18.57 7.09
CA LYS A 676 6.62 -18.80 7.44
C LYS A 676 5.65 -18.51 6.30
N SER A 677 6.04 -17.65 5.35
CA SER A 677 5.23 -17.41 4.15
C SER A 677 4.98 -18.70 3.36
N LYS A 678 5.95 -19.64 3.36
CA LYS A 678 5.87 -20.95 2.70
C LYS A 678 5.35 -22.01 3.67
N LYS A 679 4.04 -22.28 3.61
CA LYS A 679 3.41 -23.23 4.54
C LYS A 679 3.92 -24.64 4.30
N ASN A 680 4.33 -25.34 5.36
CA ASN A 680 4.73 -26.74 5.28
C ASN A 680 3.52 -27.67 5.04
N SER A 681 3.75 -28.95 4.77
CA SER A 681 2.67 -29.89 4.44
C SER A 681 1.60 -30.04 5.52
N VAL A 682 1.96 -29.90 6.79
CA VAL A 682 1.01 -29.93 7.93
C VAL A 682 0.19 -28.65 7.97
N GLU A 683 0.84 -27.48 7.90
CA GLU A 683 0.19 -26.17 7.85
C GLU A 683 -0.80 -26.08 6.65
N ARG A 684 -0.40 -26.51 5.44
CA ARG A 684 -1.28 -26.52 4.26
C ARG A 684 -2.48 -27.43 4.41
N ALA A 685 -2.29 -28.64 4.96
CA ALA A 685 -3.37 -29.58 5.19
C ALA A 685 -4.32 -29.11 6.30
N GLY A 686 -3.79 -28.42 7.32
CA GLY A 686 -4.57 -27.73 8.34
C GLY A 686 -5.44 -26.63 7.73
N MET A 687 -4.83 -25.72 6.97
CA MET A 687 -5.57 -24.61 6.35
C MET A 687 -6.68 -25.13 5.43
N GLN A 688 -6.45 -26.19 4.64
CA GLN A 688 -7.52 -26.78 3.82
C GLN A 688 -8.69 -27.28 4.68
N ARG A 689 -8.42 -27.95 5.82
CA ARG A 689 -9.50 -28.38 6.73
C ARG A 689 -10.22 -27.20 7.36
N ALA A 690 -9.49 -26.15 7.76
CA ALA A 690 -10.08 -24.92 8.30
C ALA A 690 -11.02 -24.26 7.27
N TYR A 691 -10.56 -24.08 6.03
CA TYR A 691 -11.37 -23.54 4.94
C TYR A 691 -12.58 -24.41 4.60
N ASN A 692 -12.48 -25.74 4.62
CA ASN A 692 -13.63 -26.61 4.40
C ASN A 692 -14.69 -26.45 5.49
N ARG A 693 -14.30 -26.40 6.78
CA ARG A 693 -15.23 -26.16 7.91
C ARG A 693 -15.86 -24.77 7.84
N ASP A 694 -15.08 -23.74 7.57
CA ASP A 694 -15.53 -22.36 7.47
C ASP A 694 -16.49 -22.16 6.29
N SER A 695 -16.14 -22.71 5.12
CA SER A 695 -16.99 -22.70 3.92
C SER A 695 -18.33 -23.39 4.18
N ALA A 696 -18.34 -24.53 4.88
CA ALA A 696 -19.57 -25.21 5.26
C ALA A 696 -20.44 -24.36 6.21
N ALA A 697 -19.85 -23.65 7.17
CA ALA A 697 -20.58 -22.74 8.05
C ALA A 697 -21.14 -21.52 7.30
N LEU A 698 -20.37 -20.94 6.37
CA LEU A 698 -20.83 -19.84 5.54
C LEU A 698 -21.95 -20.28 4.59
N VAL A 699 -21.88 -21.47 3.98
CA VAL A 699 -22.98 -22.04 3.17
C VAL A 699 -24.25 -22.22 4.01
N LYS A 700 -24.15 -22.81 5.21
CA LYS A 700 -25.30 -22.94 6.14
C LYS A 700 -25.87 -21.59 6.55
N PHE A 701 -25.03 -20.58 6.74
CA PHE A 701 -25.45 -19.23 7.07
C PHE A 701 -26.16 -18.54 5.90
N LEU A 702 -25.61 -18.58 4.68
CA LEU A 702 -26.22 -17.96 3.50
C LEU A 702 -27.56 -18.61 3.14
N ALA A 703 -27.65 -19.94 3.25
CA ALA A 703 -28.90 -20.69 3.09
C ALA A 703 -29.95 -20.30 4.15
N PHE A 704 -29.52 -20.18 5.41
CA PHE A 704 -30.38 -19.71 6.49
C PHE A 704 -30.88 -18.29 6.23
N LEU A 705 -29.99 -17.32 5.94
CA LEU A 705 -30.35 -15.92 5.79
C LEU A 705 -31.27 -15.67 4.58
N GLU A 706 -31.09 -16.38 3.46
CA GLU A 706 -32.03 -16.28 2.33
C GLU A 706 -33.42 -16.80 2.72
N ASN A 707 -33.52 -17.97 3.36
CA ASN A 707 -34.79 -18.52 3.85
C ASN A 707 -35.49 -17.61 4.89
N GLU A 708 -34.73 -16.89 5.72
CA GLU A 708 -35.25 -15.89 6.65
C GLU A 708 -35.89 -14.70 5.91
N ILE A 709 -35.17 -14.14 4.94
CA ILE A 709 -35.60 -12.98 4.14
C ILE A 709 -36.80 -13.34 3.25
N GLU A 710 -36.78 -14.51 2.59
CA GLU A 710 -37.91 -15.02 1.80
C GLU A 710 -39.17 -15.24 2.64
N ALA A 711 -39.00 -15.65 3.90
CA ALA A 711 -40.10 -15.77 4.86
C ALA A 711 -40.51 -14.44 5.51
N GLY A 712 -39.98 -13.30 5.02
CA GLY A 712 -40.36 -11.96 5.47
C GLY A 712 -39.82 -11.57 6.85
N ARG A 713 -38.80 -12.25 7.37
CA ARG A 713 -38.18 -11.91 8.66
C ARG A 713 -37.11 -10.82 8.49
N THR A 714 -37.15 -9.82 9.36
CA THR A 714 -36.24 -8.67 9.33
C THR A 714 -34.86 -9.05 9.85
N TRP A 715 -33.84 -8.88 9.00
CA TRP A 715 -32.43 -8.97 9.37
C TRP A 715 -31.72 -7.65 9.04
N THR A 716 -30.70 -7.30 9.82
CA THR A 716 -29.88 -6.10 9.60
C THR A 716 -28.43 -6.49 9.34
N GLU A 717 -27.62 -5.53 8.89
CA GLU A 717 -26.18 -5.74 8.69
C GLU A 717 -25.50 -6.26 9.95
N VAL A 718 -25.75 -5.62 11.09
CA VAL A 718 -25.23 -6.01 12.41
C VAL A 718 -25.75 -7.39 12.82
N SER A 719 -27.06 -7.65 12.69
CA SER A 719 -27.62 -8.93 13.17
C SER A 719 -27.18 -10.13 12.31
N ALA A 720 -27.06 -9.94 11.00
CA ALA A 720 -26.57 -10.96 10.07
C ALA A 720 -25.09 -11.29 10.32
N GLY A 721 -24.23 -10.27 10.47
CA GLY A 721 -22.81 -10.48 10.79
C GLY A 721 -22.63 -11.24 12.10
N ALA A 722 -23.31 -10.81 13.17
CA ALA A 722 -23.24 -11.44 14.48
C ALA A 722 -23.70 -12.92 14.50
N GLU A 723 -24.69 -13.29 13.68
CA GLU A 723 -25.15 -14.69 13.57
C GLU A 723 -24.15 -15.58 12.80
N LEU A 724 -23.45 -15.05 11.79
CA LEU A 724 -22.34 -15.77 11.15
C LEU A 724 -21.15 -15.93 12.12
N ASP A 725 -20.78 -14.87 12.82
CA ASP A 725 -19.69 -14.88 13.81
C ASP A 725 -19.95 -15.91 14.91
N LYS A 726 -21.19 -15.95 15.43
CA LYS A 726 -21.65 -16.97 16.38
C LYS A 726 -21.50 -18.39 15.84
N ARG A 727 -21.81 -18.63 14.56
CA ARG A 727 -21.64 -19.95 13.92
C ARG A 727 -20.17 -20.34 13.79
N ARG A 728 -19.29 -19.41 13.40
CA ARG A 728 -17.83 -19.64 13.35
C ARG A 728 -17.22 -19.89 14.73
N ASN A 729 -17.65 -19.15 15.75
CA ASN A 729 -17.19 -19.34 17.13
C ASN A 729 -17.59 -20.71 17.71
N ALA A 730 -18.62 -21.36 17.17
CA ALA A 730 -19.05 -22.71 17.55
C ALA A 730 -18.33 -23.85 16.79
N LEU A 731 -17.48 -23.55 15.81
CA LEU A 731 -16.76 -24.58 15.04
C LEU A 731 -15.59 -25.18 15.81
N GLN A 732 -15.25 -26.43 15.45
CA GLN A 732 -14.07 -27.11 15.98
C GLN A 732 -12.80 -26.28 15.74
N TYR A 733 -11.96 -26.21 16.78
CA TYR A 733 -10.70 -25.46 16.84
C TYR A 733 -10.82 -23.93 16.72
N SER A 734 -12.03 -23.37 16.75
CA SER A 734 -12.24 -21.91 16.63
C SER A 734 -11.60 -21.14 17.80
N ARG A 735 -11.00 -20.00 17.48
CA ARG A 735 -10.31 -19.08 18.41
C ARG A 735 -10.72 -17.62 18.19
N GLY A 736 -11.89 -17.40 17.61
CA GLY A 736 -12.41 -16.08 17.28
C GLY A 736 -12.37 -15.78 15.78
N LEU A 737 -12.67 -14.53 15.43
CA LEU A 737 -12.64 -14.03 14.06
C LEU A 737 -11.20 -13.65 13.64
N SER A 738 -10.90 -13.73 12.34
CA SER A 738 -9.61 -13.30 11.77
C SER A 738 -9.54 -11.80 11.45
N PHE A 739 -10.68 -11.14 11.38
CA PHE A 739 -10.89 -9.69 11.35
C PHE A 739 -12.34 -9.37 11.76
N GLU A 740 -12.72 -8.09 11.82
CA GLU A 740 -14.10 -7.69 12.09
C GLU A 740 -14.99 -7.92 10.85
N THR A 741 -16.08 -8.67 10.98
CA THR A 741 -16.98 -9.01 9.88
C THR A 741 -17.60 -7.77 9.23
N ILE A 742 -17.30 -7.57 7.94
CA ILE A 742 -17.89 -6.52 7.10
C ILE A 742 -19.20 -7.08 6.55
N SER A 743 -20.32 -6.56 7.04
CA SER A 743 -21.68 -6.91 6.59
C SER A 743 -22.31 -5.64 6.05
N GLY A 744 -22.52 -5.54 4.74
CA GLY A 744 -22.86 -4.28 4.06
C GLY A 744 -23.99 -4.42 3.03
N TYR A 745 -25.09 -3.72 3.25
CA TYR A 745 -26.28 -3.69 2.37
C TYR A 745 -26.35 -2.40 1.55
N GLY A 746 -26.63 -2.55 0.25
CA GLY A 746 -26.75 -1.45 -0.70
C GLY A 746 -25.50 -0.56 -0.71
N SER A 747 -25.67 0.73 -0.42
CA SER A 747 -24.56 1.70 -0.44
C SER A 747 -23.49 1.48 0.64
N ASN A 748 -23.79 0.75 1.73
CA ASN A 748 -22.78 0.43 2.74
C ASN A 748 -21.75 -0.57 2.20
N GLY A 749 -22.19 -1.53 1.36
CA GLY A 749 -21.31 -2.46 0.65
C GLY A 749 -20.38 -1.82 -0.40
N ALA A 750 -20.51 -0.51 -0.66
CA ALA A 750 -19.56 0.26 -1.48
C ALA A 750 -18.40 0.86 -0.67
N ILE A 751 -18.46 0.82 0.67
CA ILE A 751 -17.40 1.28 1.57
C ILE A 751 -16.49 0.07 1.84
N ILE A 752 -15.27 0.08 1.31
CA ILE A 752 -14.39 -1.09 1.22
C ILE A 752 -14.09 -1.73 2.59
N HIS A 753 -13.88 -0.91 3.63
CA HIS A 753 -13.76 -1.37 5.03
C HIS A 753 -14.98 -0.90 5.84
N TYR A 754 -16.20 -1.20 5.38
CA TYR A 754 -17.40 -0.85 6.12
C TYR A 754 -17.44 -1.55 7.47
N ARG A 755 -17.59 -0.78 8.54
CA ARG A 755 -17.87 -1.31 9.87
C ARG A 755 -19.36 -1.15 10.19
N PRO A 756 -20.14 -2.23 10.33
CA PRO A 756 -21.53 -2.13 10.73
C PRO A 756 -21.61 -1.62 12.19
N LEU A 757 -22.20 -0.44 12.38
CA LEU A 757 -22.41 0.18 13.68
C LEU A 757 -23.91 0.39 13.91
N PRO A 758 -24.42 0.38 15.16
CA PRO A 758 -25.85 0.59 15.43
C PRO A 758 -26.46 1.88 14.88
N VAL A 759 -25.63 2.88 14.55
CA VAL A 759 -26.04 4.16 13.93
C VAL A 759 -26.00 4.16 12.39
N THR A 760 -25.35 3.17 11.77
CA THR A 760 -25.28 3.00 10.30
C THR A 760 -25.98 1.73 9.80
N ASP A 761 -26.44 0.87 10.72
CA ASP A 761 -27.07 -0.44 10.50
C ASP A 761 -28.35 -0.35 9.66
N LYS A 762 -28.34 -1.03 8.51
CA LYS A 762 -29.48 -1.13 7.58
C LYS A 762 -30.15 -2.49 7.65
N THR A 763 -31.46 -2.49 7.51
CA THR A 763 -32.23 -3.68 7.16
C THR A 763 -31.78 -4.24 5.81
N ILE A 764 -31.47 -5.52 5.76
CA ILE A 764 -31.16 -6.25 4.53
C ILE A 764 -32.47 -6.52 3.78
N GLY A 765 -32.56 -6.01 2.56
CA GLY A 765 -33.72 -6.13 1.69
C GLY A 765 -33.47 -6.99 0.45
N THR A 766 -34.38 -6.87 -0.53
CA THR A 766 -34.38 -7.62 -1.79
C THR A 766 -34.08 -6.75 -3.01
N ASP A 767 -33.96 -5.43 -2.84
CA ASP A 767 -33.77 -4.42 -3.90
C ASP A 767 -32.30 -4.06 -4.17
N SER A 768 -31.35 -4.60 -3.39
CA SER A 768 -29.93 -4.28 -3.52
C SER A 768 -28.98 -5.43 -3.22
N LEU A 769 -27.69 -5.17 -3.45
CA LEU A 769 -26.60 -6.09 -3.13
C LEU A 769 -26.40 -6.18 -1.61
N TYR A 770 -26.09 -7.38 -1.14
CA TYR A 770 -25.57 -7.63 0.20
C TYR A 770 -24.15 -8.18 0.08
N LEU A 771 -23.16 -7.46 0.59
CA LEU A 771 -21.76 -7.87 0.64
C LEU A 771 -21.41 -8.32 2.06
N LEU A 772 -20.73 -9.46 2.15
CA LEU A 772 -20.28 -10.05 3.40
C LEU A 772 -18.83 -10.49 3.26
N ASP A 773 -17.92 -9.83 3.97
CA ASP A 773 -16.50 -10.15 4.04
C ASP A 773 -16.13 -10.54 5.47
N SER A 774 -15.59 -11.73 5.66
CA SER A 774 -15.49 -12.31 7.00
C SER A 774 -14.63 -13.56 7.08
N GLY A 775 -14.04 -13.84 8.24
CA GLY A 775 -13.21 -15.04 8.45
C GLY A 775 -13.01 -15.41 9.92
N GLY A 776 -12.53 -16.63 10.14
CA GLY A 776 -12.22 -17.22 11.45
C GLY A 776 -10.74 -17.57 11.64
N GLN A 777 -10.32 -17.55 12.90
CA GLN A 777 -9.07 -18.15 13.38
C GLN A 777 -9.34 -19.55 13.93
N TYR A 778 -8.58 -20.54 13.47
CA TYR A 778 -8.64 -21.92 13.93
C TYR A 778 -7.23 -22.41 14.28
N LEU A 779 -7.08 -23.36 15.21
CA LEU A 779 -5.74 -23.93 15.54
C LEU A 779 -4.97 -24.44 14.32
N ASP A 780 -5.70 -24.96 13.32
CA ASP A 780 -5.15 -25.50 12.08
C ASP A 780 -5.12 -24.51 10.91
N GLY A 781 -5.60 -23.26 11.04
CA GLY A 781 -5.51 -22.27 9.96
C GLY A 781 -6.27 -20.96 10.19
N THR A 782 -5.93 -19.95 9.40
CA THR A 782 -6.66 -18.67 9.32
C THR A 782 -7.46 -18.64 8.02
N THR A 783 -8.69 -18.11 8.07
CA THR A 783 -9.60 -18.04 6.92
C THR A 783 -10.02 -16.61 6.61
N ASP A 784 -10.37 -16.39 5.34
CA ASP A 784 -10.79 -15.12 4.77
C ASP A 784 -11.69 -15.40 3.55
N VAL A 785 -12.88 -14.80 3.50
CA VAL A 785 -13.84 -15.01 2.41
C VAL A 785 -14.88 -13.88 2.30
N THR A 786 -14.88 -13.25 1.13
CA THR A 786 -15.94 -12.34 0.68
C THR A 786 -16.98 -13.07 -0.19
N ARG A 787 -18.27 -12.81 0.02
CA ARG A 787 -19.33 -13.09 -0.95
C ARG A 787 -20.27 -11.89 -1.10
N THR A 788 -20.81 -11.71 -2.31
CA THR A 788 -21.84 -10.70 -2.59
C THR A 788 -23.05 -11.39 -3.17
N MET A 789 -24.20 -11.13 -2.57
CA MET A 789 -25.48 -11.80 -2.79
C MET A 789 -26.55 -10.79 -3.25
N HIS A 790 -27.67 -11.29 -3.77
CA HIS A 790 -28.85 -10.47 -4.06
C HIS A 790 -30.13 -11.29 -3.80
N TYR A 791 -30.99 -10.81 -2.90
CA TYR A 791 -32.15 -11.57 -2.44
C TYR A 791 -33.41 -11.38 -3.29
N GLY A 792 -33.49 -10.31 -4.10
CA GLY A 792 -34.52 -10.16 -5.15
C GLY A 792 -33.93 -10.23 -6.57
N THR A 793 -34.43 -9.38 -7.48
CA THR A 793 -33.97 -9.33 -8.88
C THR A 793 -32.89 -8.25 -9.09
N PRO A 794 -31.63 -8.62 -9.42
CA PRO A 794 -30.58 -7.63 -9.64
C PRO A 794 -30.69 -6.92 -11.00
N THR A 795 -30.34 -5.64 -11.00
CA THR A 795 -30.26 -4.76 -12.18
C THR A 795 -29.13 -5.15 -13.13
N ALA A 796 -29.22 -4.72 -14.39
CA ALA A 796 -28.16 -4.93 -15.39
C ALA A 796 -26.79 -4.40 -14.93
N ASN A 797 -26.75 -3.22 -14.31
CA ASN A 797 -25.50 -2.62 -13.82
C ASN A 797 -24.87 -3.43 -12.68
N GLN A 798 -25.69 -3.97 -11.75
CA GLN A 798 -25.20 -4.86 -10.69
C GLN A 798 -24.64 -6.16 -11.28
N LYS A 799 -25.30 -6.74 -12.29
CA LYS A 799 -24.83 -7.95 -12.98
C LYS A 799 -23.52 -7.71 -13.74
N GLU A 800 -23.41 -6.62 -14.50
CA GLU A 800 -22.19 -6.28 -15.22
C GLU A 800 -21.01 -6.08 -14.25
N ALA A 801 -21.20 -5.28 -13.20
CA ALA A 801 -20.16 -5.03 -12.21
C ALA A 801 -19.70 -6.33 -11.52
N TYR A 802 -20.64 -7.16 -11.05
CA TYR A 802 -20.34 -8.45 -10.42
C TYR A 802 -19.60 -9.38 -11.39
N THR A 803 -20.08 -9.49 -12.63
CA THR A 803 -19.50 -10.40 -13.63
C THR A 803 -18.09 -9.98 -14.02
N ARG A 804 -17.80 -8.68 -14.15
CA ARG A 804 -16.44 -8.20 -14.41
C ARG A 804 -15.48 -8.51 -13.25
N VAL A 805 -15.93 -8.38 -12.00
CA VAL A 805 -15.16 -8.78 -10.81
C VAL A 805 -14.94 -10.30 -10.77
N LEU A 806 -15.97 -11.10 -11.11
CA LEU A 806 -15.85 -12.55 -11.20
C LEU A 806 -14.85 -12.97 -12.29
N ILE A 807 -14.95 -12.38 -13.49
CA ILE A 807 -13.98 -12.59 -14.59
C ILE A 807 -12.55 -12.28 -14.13
N SER A 808 -12.34 -11.19 -13.39
CA SER A 808 -11.05 -10.84 -12.81
C SER A 808 -10.50 -11.92 -11.88
N SER A 809 -11.33 -12.48 -10.99
CA SER A 809 -10.96 -13.58 -10.10
C SER A 809 -10.63 -14.86 -10.87
N ILE A 810 -11.47 -15.24 -11.83
CA ILE A 810 -11.29 -16.43 -12.67
C ILE A 810 -10.02 -16.32 -13.52
N ASN A 811 -9.76 -15.16 -14.13
CA ASN A 811 -8.56 -14.93 -14.93
C ASN A 811 -7.27 -15.09 -14.11
N LEU A 812 -7.28 -14.68 -12.84
CA LEU A 812 -6.17 -14.89 -11.92
C LEU A 812 -6.04 -16.37 -11.54
N ALA A 813 -7.14 -17.04 -11.18
CA ALA A 813 -7.13 -18.46 -10.79
C ALA A 813 -6.70 -19.41 -11.94
N MET A 814 -6.99 -19.04 -13.19
CA MET A 814 -6.54 -19.75 -14.39
C MET A 814 -5.11 -19.41 -14.83
N LEU A 815 -4.46 -18.41 -14.23
CA LEU A 815 -3.15 -17.95 -14.65
C LEU A 815 -2.07 -19.00 -14.36
N LYS A 816 -1.24 -19.29 -15.36
CA LYS A 816 0.01 -20.04 -15.20
C LYS A 816 1.20 -19.11 -15.37
N TRP A 817 2.13 -19.11 -14.42
CA TRP A 817 3.32 -18.23 -14.46
C TRP A 817 4.60 -18.99 -14.10
N PRO A 818 5.77 -18.61 -14.68
CA PRO A 818 7.05 -19.20 -14.32
C PRO A 818 7.54 -18.68 -12.96
N GLU A 819 8.57 -19.31 -12.40
CA GLU A 819 9.29 -18.75 -11.25
C GLU A 819 9.87 -17.35 -11.55
N GLY A 820 10.01 -16.51 -10.53
CA GLY A 820 10.59 -15.17 -10.66
C GLY A 820 9.59 -14.07 -11.05
N ILE A 821 8.29 -14.30 -10.84
CA ILE A 821 7.25 -13.29 -11.04
C ILE A 821 6.80 -12.69 -9.70
N TYR A 822 6.79 -11.36 -9.59
CA TYR A 822 6.21 -10.61 -8.49
C TYR A 822 4.69 -10.46 -8.66
N GLY A 823 3.94 -10.46 -7.55
CA GLY A 823 2.49 -10.24 -7.62
C GLY A 823 2.05 -8.92 -8.26
N ARG A 824 2.88 -7.87 -8.17
CA ARG A 824 2.65 -6.58 -8.87
C ARG A 824 2.61 -6.70 -10.41
N GLN A 825 3.22 -7.74 -10.99
CA GLN A 825 3.23 -7.96 -12.43
C GLN A 825 1.95 -8.65 -12.93
N ILE A 826 1.28 -9.42 -12.08
CA ILE A 826 0.06 -10.17 -12.45
C ILE A 826 -1.23 -9.47 -11.99
N ASP A 827 -1.15 -8.54 -11.03
CA ASP A 827 -2.29 -7.77 -10.52
C ASP A 827 -3.10 -7.08 -11.64
N ALA A 828 -2.44 -6.53 -12.66
CA ALA A 828 -3.10 -5.89 -13.80
C ALA A 828 -4.06 -6.83 -14.56
N LEU A 829 -3.80 -8.16 -14.56
CA LEU A 829 -4.69 -9.16 -15.19
C LEU A 829 -6.02 -9.27 -14.43
N ALA A 830 -5.99 -9.11 -13.10
CA ALA A 830 -7.18 -9.04 -12.26
C ALA A 830 -7.90 -7.67 -12.31
N ARG A 831 -7.38 -6.68 -13.05
CA ARG A 831 -8.07 -5.41 -13.31
C ARG A 831 -8.59 -5.26 -14.73
N TYR A 832 -8.05 -6.04 -15.67
CA TYR A 832 -8.31 -5.93 -17.10
C TYR A 832 -9.82 -5.80 -17.44
N ALA A 833 -10.66 -6.72 -16.94
CA ALA A 833 -12.09 -6.75 -17.25
C ALA A 833 -12.88 -5.54 -16.72
N LEU A 834 -12.36 -4.84 -15.71
CA LEU A 834 -12.90 -3.57 -15.20
C LEU A 834 -12.36 -2.38 -15.99
N TRP A 835 -11.06 -2.39 -16.31
CA TRP A 835 -10.42 -1.35 -17.12
C TRP A 835 -11.01 -1.22 -18.53
N GLU A 836 -11.43 -2.32 -19.16
CA GLU A 836 -12.17 -2.28 -20.43
C GLU A 836 -13.51 -1.49 -20.34
N ALA A 837 -14.09 -1.37 -19.14
CA ALA A 837 -15.29 -0.57 -18.87
C ALA A 837 -14.97 0.81 -18.24
N GLY A 838 -13.69 1.17 -18.08
CA GLY A 838 -13.27 2.38 -17.37
C GLY A 838 -13.48 2.33 -15.85
N LEU A 839 -13.64 1.14 -15.27
CA LEU A 839 -13.89 0.90 -13.85
C LEU A 839 -12.60 0.47 -13.11
N VAL A 840 -12.53 0.67 -11.80
CA VAL A 840 -11.37 0.25 -10.97
C VAL A 840 -11.76 0.08 -9.49
N TYR A 841 -11.18 -0.89 -8.80
CA TYR A 841 -11.22 -1.01 -7.32
C TYR A 841 -9.95 -0.42 -6.68
N ARG A 842 -10.09 0.16 -5.48
CA ARG A 842 -9.04 0.99 -4.84
C ARG A 842 -8.21 0.28 -3.76
N HIS A 843 -8.01 -1.03 -3.92
CA HIS A 843 -7.17 -1.86 -3.06
C HIS A 843 -6.29 -2.82 -3.88
N GLY A 844 -5.42 -3.59 -3.22
CA GLY A 844 -4.67 -4.68 -3.86
C GLY A 844 -5.59 -5.84 -4.26
N THR A 845 -5.15 -6.68 -5.19
CA THR A 845 -5.89 -7.89 -5.59
C THR A 845 -5.85 -8.99 -4.52
N GLY A 846 -4.77 -9.07 -3.74
CA GLY A 846 -4.66 -10.05 -2.65
C GLY A 846 -3.38 -9.93 -1.82
N HIS A 847 -3.33 -10.71 -0.75
CA HIS A 847 -2.24 -10.81 0.24
C HIS A 847 -1.97 -12.29 0.56
N GLY A 848 -0.88 -12.58 1.26
CA GLY A 848 -0.72 -13.87 1.93
C GLY A 848 -1.64 -13.97 3.15
N ILE A 849 -1.89 -15.20 3.59
CA ILE A 849 -2.68 -15.54 4.79
C ILE A 849 -1.84 -16.51 5.63
N GLY A 850 -1.74 -16.26 6.94
CA GLY A 850 -0.95 -17.07 7.86
C GLY A 850 -1.63 -18.36 8.32
N ALA A 851 -0.85 -19.29 8.88
CA ALA A 851 -1.36 -20.52 9.47
C ALA A 851 -1.64 -20.32 10.98
N TYR A 852 -2.90 -19.98 11.31
CA TYR A 852 -3.31 -19.51 12.63
C TYR A 852 -2.47 -18.30 13.07
N LEU A 853 -2.35 -17.29 12.22
CA LEU A 853 -1.56 -16.05 12.41
C LEU A 853 -2.36 -14.87 11.82
N SER A 854 -1.70 -13.81 11.33
CA SER A 854 -2.41 -12.72 10.66
C SER A 854 -3.12 -13.18 9.39
N VAL A 855 -4.31 -12.62 9.17
CA VAL A 855 -5.04 -12.75 7.90
C VAL A 855 -4.31 -12.01 6.77
N HIS A 856 -3.68 -10.88 7.08
CA HIS A 856 -2.80 -10.14 6.17
C HIS A 856 -1.33 -10.51 6.45
N GLU A 857 -0.81 -11.55 5.80
CA GLU A 857 0.57 -12.01 6.00
C GLU A 857 1.48 -11.66 4.81
N GLY A 858 2.56 -10.91 5.08
CA GLY A 858 3.65 -10.66 4.14
C GLY A 858 4.73 -11.76 4.10
N PRO A 859 5.65 -11.74 3.12
CA PRO A 859 5.81 -10.71 2.09
C PRO A 859 5.00 -10.97 0.80
N GLY A 860 4.31 -12.10 0.68
CA GLY A 860 3.50 -12.42 -0.50
C GLY A 860 2.33 -11.45 -0.68
N ARG A 861 2.22 -10.79 -1.83
CA ARG A 861 1.19 -9.79 -2.12
C ARG A 861 0.95 -9.61 -3.62
N ILE A 862 -0.30 -9.41 -4.02
CA ILE A 862 -0.73 -9.11 -5.39
C ILE A 862 -1.37 -7.71 -5.38
N SER A 863 -0.64 -6.68 -5.84
CA SER A 863 -1.07 -5.28 -5.78
C SER A 863 -0.35 -4.42 -6.81
N LEU A 864 -1.03 -3.43 -7.41
CA LEU A 864 -0.37 -2.29 -8.07
C LEU A 864 0.36 -1.42 -7.03
N ALA A 865 1.55 -1.82 -6.62
CA ALA A 865 2.49 -0.92 -5.98
C ALA A 865 3.07 0.02 -7.04
N HIS A 866 2.88 1.34 -6.89
CA HIS A 866 3.43 2.35 -7.80
C HIS A 866 4.96 2.51 -7.66
N SER A 867 5.52 2.12 -6.51
CA SER A 867 6.95 2.00 -6.25
C SER A 867 7.31 0.53 -5.99
N VAL A 868 8.56 0.15 -6.25
CA VAL A 868 9.06 -1.16 -5.82
C VAL A 868 9.27 -1.11 -4.31
N ASN A 869 8.57 -1.96 -3.57
CA ASN A 869 8.77 -2.09 -2.14
C ASN A 869 10.03 -2.96 -1.90
N PRO A 870 11.02 -2.54 -1.08
CA PRO A 870 12.19 -3.36 -0.77
C PRO A 870 11.86 -4.69 -0.07
N LYS A 871 10.63 -4.85 0.43
CA LYS A 871 10.10 -6.10 1.00
C LYS A 871 9.48 -7.04 -0.06
N ASP A 872 9.20 -6.57 -1.27
CA ASP A 872 8.53 -7.37 -2.30
C ASP A 872 9.30 -8.67 -2.55
N GLU A 873 8.57 -9.78 -2.58
CA GLU A 873 9.08 -11.10 -2.96
C GLU A 873 8.41 -11.63 -4.22
N TYR A 874 9.14 -12.48 -4.92
CA TYR A 874 8.58 -13.29 -6.00
C TYR A 874 7.53 -14.24 -5.42
N LEU A 875 6.47 -14.51 -6.17
CA LEU A 875 5.49 -15.54 -5.84
C LEU A 875 6.18 -16.91 -5.95
N GLN A 876 6.24 -17.62 -4.83
CA GLN A 876 6.93 -18.92 -4.72
C GLN A 876 5.97 -20.04 -4.31
N GLU A 877 6.36 -21.29 -4.57
CA GLU A 877 5.62 -22.47 -4.14
C GLU A 877 5.28 -22.40 -2.63
N TYR A 878 4.08 -22.85 -2.28
CA TYR A 878 3.54 -22.89 -0.90
C TYR A 878 3.34 -21.55 -0.18
N GLN A 879 3.67 -20.41 -0.80
CA GLN A 879 3.06 -19.12 -0.43
C GLN A 879 1.59 -19.06 -0.86
N TYR A 880 1.29 -19.79 -1.94
CA TYR A 880 -0.03 -20.01 -2.50
C TYR A 880 -0.17 -21.50 -2.83
N PHE A 881 -1.39 -22.01 -2.87
CA PHE A 881 -1.65 -23.41 -3.24
C PHE A 881 -1.40 -23.55 -4.76
N SER A 882 -0.48 -24.43 -5.15
CA SER A 882 -0.01 -24.61 -6.53
C SER A 882 0.13 -26.09 -6.90
N ASP A 883 0.10 -26.39 -8.20
CA ASP A 883 -0.08 -27.75 -8.75
C ASP A 883 0.90 -28.15 -9.88
N GLY A 884 1.95 -27.35 -10.15
CA GLY A 884 2.83 -27.54 -11.31
C GLY A 884 4.33 -27.55 -11.01
N GLU A 885 5.06 -28.47 -11.64
CA GLU A 885 6.51 -28.70 -11.42
C GLU A 885 7.45 -27.75 -12.20
N GLN A 886 6.91 -26.84 -13.04
CA GLN A 886 7.70 -25.85 -13.81
C GLN A 886 7.02 -24.47 -13.94
N PHE A 887 5.69 -24.43 -13.79
CA PHE A 887 4.88 -23.22 -13.78
C PHE A 887 3.96 -23.32 -12.58
N TYR A 888 3.81 -22.22 -11.84
CA TYR A 888 2.85 -22.09 -10.77
C TYR A 888 1.46 -21.75 -11.34
N GLN A 889 0.41 -22.23 -10.67
CA GLN A 889 -1.00 -21.84 -10.83
C GLN A 889 -1.60 -21.69 -9.42
N PHE A 890 -2.73 -20.99 -9.27
CA PHE A 890 -3.52 -21.03 -8.03
C PHE A 890 -4.48 -22.23 -8.00
N LYS A 891 -4.50 -22.94 -6.87
CA LYS A 891 -5.57 -23.87 -6.48
C LYS A 891 -6.51 -23.17 -5.48
N ALA A 892 -7.82 -23.32 -5.68
CA ALA A 892 -8.83 -22.82 -4.75
C ALA A 892 -8.85 -23.64 -3.44
N ILE A 893 -9.14 -22.95 -2.33
CA ILE A 893 -9.31 -23.54 -0.99
C ILE A 893 -10.66 -23.15 -0.36
N THR A 894 -11.15 -21.94 -0.64
CA THR A 894 -12.48 -21.49 -0.28
C THR A 894 -13.51 -22.15 -1.19
N PHE A 895 -14.47 -22.88 -0.62
CA PHE A 895 -15.46 -23.64 -1.37
C PHE A 895 -16.89 -23.16 -1.06
N VAL A 896 -17.20 -21.94 -1.52
CA VAL A 896 -18.54 -21.35 -1.39
C VAL A 896 -19.00 -20.90 -2.78
N PRO A 897 -20.23 -21.22 -3.24
CA PRO A 897 -20.64 -20.86 -4.60
C PRO A 897 -20.60 -19.34 -4.83
N PHE A 898 -20.49 -18.95 -6.10
CA PHE A 898 -20.80 -17.58 -6.53
C PHE A 898 -22.32 -17.45 -6.71
N GLU A 899 -22.86 -16.23 -6.72
CA GLU A 899 -24.32 -16.01 -6.78
C GLU A 899 -24.79 -15.98 -8.26
N PRO A 900 -25.45 -17.04 -8.77
CA PRO A 900 -25.82 -17.13 -10.17
C PRO A 900 -26.78 -16.03 -10.63
N LYS A 901 -27.63 -15.47 -9.74
CA LYS A 901 -28.51 -14.34 -10.08
C LYS A 901 -27.74 -13.11 -10.56
N LEU A 902 -26.49 -12.94 -10.11
CA LEU A 902 -25.63 -11.80 -10.42
C LEU A 902 -24.70 -12.00 -11.63
N ILE A 903 -24.66 -13.19 -12.23
CA ILE A 903 -23.76 -13.49 -13.35
C ILE A 903 -24.47 -13.26 -14.69
N ASP A 904 -23.91 -12.39 -15.51
CA ASP A 904 -24.27 -12.22 -16.92
C ASP A 904 -23.24 -12.94 -17.80
N PHE A 905 -23.53 -14.20 -18.11
CA PHE A 905 -22.66 -15.06 -18.90
C PHE A 905 -22.32 -14.53 -20.30
N SER A 906 -23.00 -13.50 -20.81
CA SER A 906 -22.66 -12.88 -22.10
C SER A 906 -21.31 -12.14 -22.10
N TYR A 907 -20.79 -11.78 -20.92
CA TYR A 907 -19.45 -11.24 -20.73
C TYR A 907 -18.36 -12.33 -20.62
N MET A 908 -18.74 -13.59 -20.38
CA MET A 908 -17.80 -14.68 -20.09
C MET A 908 -17.48 -15.51 -21.34
N ASN A 909 -16.21 -15.86 -21.51
CA ASN A 909 -15.81 -16.83 -22.53
C ASN A 909 -15.95 -18.28 -22.02
N SER A 910 -16.00 -19.24 -22.94
CA SER A 910 -16.24 -20.65 -22.60
C SER A 910 -15.20 -21.25 -21.65
N LYS A 911 -13.96 -20.75 -21.60
CA LYS A 911 -12.96 -21.24 -20.62
C LYS A 911 -13.29 -20.78 -19.19
N GLN A 912 -13.80 -19.55 -19.04
CA GLN A 912 -14.21 -19.00 -17.75
C GLN A 912 -15.49 -19.70 -17.24
N VAL A 913 -16.43 -20.00 -18.13
CA VAL A 913 -17.64 -20.79 -17.80
C VAL A 913 -17.27 -22.22 -17.40
N ASN A 914 -16.35 -22.86 -18.12
CA ASN A 914 -15.84 -24.19 -17.76
C ASN A 914 -15.15 -24.18 -16.39
N TRP A 915 -14.27 -23.21 -16.11
CA TRP A 915 -13.64 -23.07 -14.79
C TRP A 915 -14.68 -22.91 -13.68
N LEU A 916 -15.74 -22.13 -13.90
CA LEU A 916 -16.81 -21.94 -12.93
C LEU A 916 -17.62 -23.24 -12.69
N ASN A 917 -17.86 -24.04 -13.74
CA ASN A 917 -18.46 -25.37 -13.61
C ASN A 917 -17.56 -26.33 -12.81
N ASP A 918 -16.25 -26.37 -13.11
CA ASP A 918 -15.26 -27.20 -12.42
C ASP A 918 -15.10 -26.78 -10.94
N TYR A 919 -15.17 -25.48 -10.65
CA TYR A 919 -15.20 -24.94 -9.30
C TYR A 919 -16.50 -25.35 -8.56
N ASN A 920 -17.66 -25.19 -9.18
CA ASN A 920 -18.96 -25.59 -8.61
C ASN A 920 -19.04 -27.11 -8.34
N LEU A 921 -18.37 -27.93 -9.15
CA LEU A 921 -18.23 -29.37 -8.90
C LEU A 921 -17.38 -29.65 -7.65
N GLN A 922 -16.22 -28.99 -7.52
CA GLN A 922 -15.36 -29.10 -6.33
C GLN A 922 -16.08 -28.64 -5.06
N VAL A 923 -16.80 -27.51 -5.12
CA VAL A 923 -17.64 -27.01 -4.02
C VAL A 923 -18.61 -28.09 -3.53
N ARG A 924 -19.31 -28.78 -4.43
CA ARG A 924 -20.20 -29.90 -4.04
C ARG A 924 -19.43 -31.06 -3.41
N GLN A 925 -18.32 -31.48 -4.00
CA GLN A 925 -17.52 -32.62 -3.52
C GLN A 925 -16.96 -32.40 -2.11
N GLU A 926 -16.45 -31.19 -1.84
CA GLU A 926 -15.80 -30.85 -0.57
C GLU A 926 -16.80 -30.48 0.55
N ILE A 927 -17.95 -29.86 0.20
CA ILE A 927 -18.86 -29.27 1.21
C ILE A 927 -20.11 -30.10 1.49
N LEU A 928 -20.70 -30.81 0.50
CA LEU A 928 -21.90 -31.63 0.78
C LEU A 928 -21.71 -32.62 1.96
N PRO A 929 -20.56 -33.30 2.14
CA PRO A 929 -20.34 -34.15 3.32
C PRO A 929 -20.41 -33.41 4.67
N LEU A 930 -20.10 -32.11 4.69
CA LEU A 930 -20.11 -31.26 5.89
C LEU A 930 -21.48 -30.60 6.16
N LEU A 931 -22.41 -30.71 5.20
CA LEU A 931 -23.80 -30.26 5.33
C LEU A 931 -24.75 -31.37 5.83
N ALA A 932 -24.23 -32.56 6.15
CA ALA A 932 -25.04 -33.68 6.64
C ALA A 932 -25.98 -33.27 7.80
N GLY A 933 -27.29 -33.55 7.63
CA GLY A 933 -28.34 -33.17 8.57
C GLY A 933 -28.98 -31.79 8.34
N ASP A 934 -28.45 -30.97 7.43
CA ASP A 934 -28.98 -29.64 7.08
C ASP A 934 -29.50 -29.63 5.62
N GLN A 935 -30.72 -30.14 5.43
CA GLN A 935 -31.32 -30.28 4.10
C GLN A 935 -31.49 -28.93 3.39
N ALA A 936 -31.82 -27.87 4.13
CA ALA A 936 -31.96 -26.52 3.58
C ALA A 936 -30.64 -26.01 3.00
N ALA A 937 -29.51 -26.22 3.69
CA ALA A 937 -28.19 -25.89 3.16
C ALA A 937 -27.78 -26.77 1.97
N ILE A 938 -28.15 -28.06 1.97
CA ILE A 938 -27.89 -28.99 0.85
C ILE A 938 -28.63 -28.54 -0.41
N ASP A 939 -29.92 -28.26 -0.32
CA ASP A 939 -30.76 -27.85 -1.45
C ASP A 939 -30.29 -26.49 -2.01
N TRP A 940 -29.98 -25.56 -1.11
CA TRP A 940 -29.41 -24.24 -1.44
C TRP A 940 -28.06 -24.35 -2.18
N LEU A 941 -27.18 -25.25 -1.72
CA LEU A 941 -25.86 -25.46 -2.35
C LEU A 941 -26.01 -26.07 -3.74
N ASN A 942 -26.85 -27.11 -3.89
CA ASN A 942 -27.09 -27.76 -5.17
C ASN A 942 -27.64 -26.78 -6.20
N ALA A 943 -28.70 -26.02 -5.86
CA ALA A 943 -29.31 -25.03 -6.75
C ALA A 943 -28.32 -23.98 -7.28
N ARG A 944 -27.26 -23.66 -6.53
CA ARG A 944 -26.22 -22.68 -6.88
C ARG A 944 -24.97 -23.27 -7.53
N THR A 945 -24.89 -24.60 -7.62
CA THR A 945 -23.76 -25.33 -8.20
C THR A 945 -24.16 -26.20 -9.38
N GLU A 946 -25.38 -26.02 -9.90
CA GLU A 946 -25.82 -26.66 -11.14
C GLU A 946 -24.92 -26.29 -12.34
N PRO A 947 -24.64 -27.25 -13.26
CA PRO A 947 -23.81 -26.98 -14.43
C PRO A 947 -24.43 -25.96 -15.38
N ILE A 948 -23.64 -24.94 -15.75
CA ILE A 948 -24.00 -23.92 -16.74
C ILE A 948 -23.81 -24.53 -18.15
N SER A 949 -24.85 -24.45 -18.99
CA SER A 949 -24.80 -24.94 -20.37
C SER A 949 -23.80 -24.16 -21.25
N SER A 950 -23.09 -24.87 -22.12
CA SER A 950 -22.17 -24.28 -23.10
C SER A 950 -22.85 -23.33 -24.10
N ASP A 951 -24.13 -23.57 -24.41
CA ASP A 951 -24.90 -22.78 -25.39
C ASP A 951 -25.06 -21.31 -24.99
N VAL A 952 -24.98 -21.02 -23.68
CA VAL A 952 -25.10 -19.66 -23.12
C VAL A 952 -24.00 -18.73 -23.66
N THR A 953 -22.85 -19.28 -24.06
CA THR A 953 -21.74 -18.47 -24.64
C THR A 953 -21.92 -18.12 -26.12
N CYS A 954 -22.93 -18.67 -26.81
CA CYS A 954 -23.16 -18.42 -28.25
C CYS A 954 -24.08 -17.20 -28.53
N GLY A 955 -24.15 -16.24 -27.60
CA GLY A 955 -25.05 -15.08 -27.63
C GLY A 955 -24.70 -13.96 -28.62
N ARG A 956 -23.61 -14.07 -29.40
CA ARG A 956 -23.24 -13.11 -30.45
C ARG A 956 -23.26 -13.78 -31.83
N GLY A 957 -24.43 -13.81 -32.47
CA GLY A 957 -24.55 -14.28 -33.86
C GLY A 957 -25.81 -15.04 -34.24
N ALA A 958 -26.83 -15.13 -33.39
CA ALA A 958 -28.08 -15.86 -33.68
C ALA A 958 -29.33 -14.95 -33.81
N GLY A 959 -29.15 -13.71 -34.26
CA GLY A 959 -30.26 -12.86 -34.68
C GLY A 959 -30.69 -13.23 -36.11
N VAL A 960 -31.94 -13.72 -36.25
CA VAL A 960 -32.59 -14.08 -37.52
C VAL A 960 -31.98 -15.29 -38.26
N PHE A 961 -32.32 -16.51 -37.82
CA PHE A 961 -32.68 -17.65 -38.71
C PHE A 961 -33.44 -18.79 -37.97
N ALA A 962 -34.19 -18.47 -36.92
CA ALA A 962 -34.95 -19.43 -36.11
C ALA A 962 -36.45 -19.49 -36.46
N SER A 963 -36.79 -19.49 -37.75
CA SER A 963 -38.17 -19.64 -38.25
C SER A 963 -38.27 -20.29 -39.64
N GLY A 964 -37.27 -21.11 -40.01
CA GLY A 964 -37.23 -21.82 -41.30
C GLY A 964 -36.88 -23.31 -41.25
N LEU A 965 -36.30 -23.82 -40.15
CA LEU A 965 -35.70 -25.17 -40.12
C LEU A 965 -36.59 -26.30 -39.56
N VAL A 966 -37.86 -26.03 -39.26
CA VAL A 966 -38.82 -27.05 -38.78
C VAL A 966 -39.66 -27.65 -39.92
N VAL A 967 -39.73 -26.99 -41.08
CA VAL A 967 -40.49 -27.47 -42.25
C VAL A 967 -39.64 -28.38 -43.17
N ALA A 968 -38.31 -28.27 -43.13
CA ALA A 968 -37.42 -29.04 -44.02
C ALA A 968 -37.24 -30.52 -43.61
N LEU A 969 -37.32 -30.86 -42.31
CA LEU A 969 -37.12 -32.25 -41.85
C LEU A 969 -38.33 -33.19 -42.10
N PHE A 970 -39.52 -32.66 -42.40
CA PHE A 970 -40.69 -33.48 -42.76
C PHE A 970 -40.80 -33.76 -44.27
N ALA A 971 -40.03 -33.07 -45.12
CA ALA A 971 -40.06 -33.28 -46.57
C ALA A 971 -39.13 -34.43 -47.05
N VAL A 972 -38.07 -34.72 -46.29
CA VAL A 972 -37.06 -35.72 -46.67
C VAL A 972 -37.43 -37.14 -46.23
N THR A 973 -38.22 -37.29 -45.16
CA THR A 973 -38.68 -38.61 -44.65
C THR A 973 -39.81 -39.23 -45.47
N SER A 974 -40.59 -38.44 -46.21
CA SER A 974 -41.65 -38.95 -47.10
C SER A 974 -41.14 -39.38 -48.49
N SER A 975 -39.96 -38.91 -48.90
CA SER A 975 -39.36 -39.21 -50.21
C SER A 975 -38.54 -40.51 -50.21
N LEU A 976 -37.94 -40.87 -49.07
CA LEU A 976 -37.14 -42.11 -48.94
C LEU A 976 -37.99 -43.38 -48.76
N LEU A 977 -39.26 -43.27 -48.36
CA LEU A 977 -40.16 -44.43 -48.19
C LEU A 977 -40.84 -44.90 -49.49
N LYS A 978 -40.60 -44.23 -50.63
CA LYS A 978 -41.16 -44.59 -51.96
C LYS A 978 -40.16 -45.22 -52.93
N MET A 979 -38.90 -45.44 -52.52
CA MET A 979 -37.88 -46.13 -53.32
C MET A 979 -37.50 -47.53 -52.79
N ALA A 980 -38.26 -48.08 -51.83
CA ALA A 980 -38.02 -49.40 -51.25
C ALA A 980 -39.05 -50.48 -51.66
N THR A 981 -39.87 -50.22 -52.70
CA THR A 981 -40.83 -51.20 -53.28
C THR A 981 -40.91 -51.09 -54.81
N LYS A 982 -39.77 -51.24 -55.50
CA LYS A 982 -39.70 -51.78 -56.86
C LYS A 982 -38.30 -52.27 -57.20
#